data_AF-A0A372QZ74-F1
#
_entry.id   AF-A0A372QZ74-F1
#
_cell.length_a   1.000
_cell.length_b   1.000
_cell.length_c   1.000
_cell.angle_alpha   90.00
_cell.angle_beta   90.00
_cell.angle_gamma   90.00
#
_symmetry.space_group_name_H-M   'P 1'
#
loop_
_entity.id
_entity.type
_entity.pdbx_description
1 polymer ?
#
loop_
_entity_poly.entity_id
_entity_poly.type
_entity_poly.pdbx_seq_one_letter_code
_entity_poly.pdbx_strand_id
1 'polypeptide(L)'
;MESKPRHIPYYCGMVRKIVVTPTTSYILTPTIETSNRVIRYFRDKKDHFLRVQFVDEALSKVSSSNGDFNDTSNLALYDRVYYTLHHGITIGDRHYEFLAFSASQLRDHSCWFFSPTGDLTANKVRDWMGNFSTNKSVAKYAARMGQCFSSTRAIQKLPIDDIKEIPDIVRNGFTFSDGVGNISFSIAKKIAYELDLKTIPSAFQFRMAGYKGVLCQALNVKENQVQVRPSQHKFESHHNVLEVIRGSTFISAYLNRQAITLLSALGIPDEVFIGLKDLRVRELDKMLESEHTALDVLQRNVDEYGISISLADLIKAGFLRNNDRYLMNLISLFRIMMLRDIKKKAKIRVDKGAFLLGVLDITETLQENQIYCCVSDPCNPSSRKVITGRCIVFRNPCFHPGDIRIVTAVECEALNHLVDVVVFPAVGSRDLPSECSGGDLDGDDFTVIYDERLIPPKMYEPMNYEAQKPRMVENVTMENIKSFFVKYIFSDKLGMIANAHLAKADFFEVGALHGQCKRLAQLHSDAVDFPKTGRPPEFPPELRASKFPDFMEKADRQSYESQKVLGILYRSINVSEEYTPQTNLNIENFDERLYVEGYDEFLDDARKLKREYDANIRGLMNQFGIMTEIEVTSGYIVNTITKVDKKKPRDVTKSVMEALIPIKRHYKKLFEQEFYNGGSNIITHEVRSRMESKAYAWYYVSYHPSELGDDDSENMISFPWIVHDILCDIAVRNNHKVKGTRRVSTPPTATFTERTIRSPYNNQNGSNNHQSGSYNSTYYRNGSNGASMELIDLLGPDDVNSNIFSTGNQNQNYNFDQDQDLISGLNDKYEPSMYQYSTDDDLMADIEKLKLAIKKKY
;
A
#
# COMPACT_ATOMS: atom_id res chain seq x y z
N MET A 1 -4.07 14.09 30.94
CA MET A 1 -4.23 12.64 31.23
C MET A 1 -4.32 11.92 29.89
N GLU A 2 -3.21 11.36 29.40
CA GLU A 2 -3.18 10.70 28.09
C GLU A 2 -3.82 9.30 28.17
N SER A 3 -4.78 9.06 27.27
CA SER A 3 -5.44 7.78 27.07
C SER A 3 -4.44 6.75 26.50
N LYS A 4 -3.65 6.12 27.37
CA LYS A 4 -2.88 4.93 26.96
C LYS A 4 -3.85 3.88 26.40
N PRO A 5 -3.56 3.27 25.23
CA PRO A 5 -4.40 2.23 24.66
C PRO A 5 -4.59 1.11 25.70
N ARG A 6 -5.86 0.78 26.02
CA ARG A 6 -6.23 -0.21 27.04
C ARG A 6 -5.71 -1.63 26.72
N HIS A 7 -5.32 -1.90 25.47
CA HIS A 7 -4.68 -3.13 25.03
C HIS A 7 -3.68 -2.85 23.90
N ILE A 8 -2.43 -3.26 24.08
CA ILE A 8 -1.40 -3.32 23.04
C ILE A 8 -1.13 -4.81 22.82
N PRO A 9 -1.31 -5.35 21.60
CA PRO A 9 -0.97 -6.74 21.32
C PRO A 9 0.48 -7.04 21.75
N TYR A 10 0.75 -8.23 22.29
CA TYR A 10 2.07 -8.56 22.84
C TYR A 10 3.23 -8.41 21.84
N TYR A 11 2.93 -8.48 20.54
CA TYR A 11 3.88 -8.33 19.44
C TYR A 11 4.02 -6.87 18.96
N CYS A 12 3.29 -5.92 19.53
CA CYS A 12 3.34 -4.50 19.22
C CYS A 12 3.95 -3.68 20.38
N GLY A 13 4.44 -2.48 20.07
CA GLY A 13 4.94 -1.53 21.05
C GLY A 13 4.57 -0.09 20.69
N MET A 14 4.47 0.78 21.70
CA MET A 14 4.40 2.23 21.47
C MET A 14 5.79 2.73 21.09
N VAL A 15 5.91 3.30 19.90
CA VAL A 15 7.17 3.84 19.37
C VAL A 15 7.11 5.36 19.42
N ARG A 16 8.10 5.98 20.06
CA ARG A 16 8.29 7.43 20.06
C ARG A 16 8.95 7.85 18.75
N LYS A 17 8.50 8.94 18.14
CA LYS A 17 9.00 9.41 16.83
C LYS A 17 9.30 10.90 16.83
N ILE A 18 10.42 11.27 16.22
CA ILE A 18 10.76 12.64 15.83
C ILE A 18 10.91 12.71 14.32
N VAL A 19 10.43 13.82 13.76
CA VAL A 19 10.68 14.21 12.37
C VAL A 19 11.65 15.38 12.38
N VAL A 20 12.75 15.27 11.63
CA VAL A 20 13.75 16.32 11.48
C VAL A 20 13.68 16.84 10.05
N THR A 21 13.46 18.15 9.91
CA THR A 21 13.54 18.87 8.64
C THR A 21 14.85 19.67 8.59
N PRO A 22 15.22 20.25 7.43
CA PRO A 22 16.39 21.11 7.35
C PRO A 22 16.38 22.26 8.34
N THR A 23 15.21 22.87 8.59
CA THR A 23 15.10 24.07 9.44
C THR A 23 14.60 23.78 10.86
N THR A 24 13.93 22.65 11.12
CA THR A 24 13.30 22.39 12.42
C THR A 24 13.20 20.90 12.77
N SER A 25 12.59 20.58 13.91
CA SER A 25 12.26 19.22 14.34
C SER A 25 10.91 19.18 15.04
N TYR A 26 10.12 18.15 14.73
CA TYR A 26 8.78 17.92 15.28
C TYR A 26 8.77 16.66 16.14
N ILE A 27 8.31 16.79 17.38
CA ILE A 27 8.06 15.67 18.28
C ILE A 27 6.65 15.15 18.00
N LEU A 28 6.53 13.88 17.62
CA LEU A 28 5.25 13.26 17.32
C LEU A 28 4.73 12.43 18.50
N THR A 29 3.41 12.31 18.58
CA THR A 29 2.74 11.41 19.52
C THR A 29 3.20 9.97 19.26
N PRO A 30 3.45 9.16 20.31
CA PRO A 30 3.85 7.77 20.13
C PRO A 30 2.80 6.95 19.36
N THR A 31 3.24 6.10 18.44
CA THR A 31 2.39 5.26 17.58
C THR A 31 2.51 3.78 17.93
N ILE A 32 1.44 3.00 17.80
CA ILE A 32 1.50 1.53 17.97
C ILE A 32 2.11 0.93 16.70
N GLU A 33 3.19 0.17 16.84
CA GLU A 33 3.83 -0.51 15.72
C GLU A 33 4.18 -1.95 16.08
N THR A 34 4.20 -2.83 15.07
CA THR A 34 4.76 -4.17 15.23
C THR A 34 6.19 -4.06 15.70
N SER A 35 6.46 -4.67 16.85
CA SER A 35 7.76 -4.62 17.51
C SER A 35 8.82 -5.40 16.71
N ASN A 36 10.07 -5.22 17.11
CA ASN A 36 11.22 -5.92 16.56
C ASN A 36 12.02 -6.58 17.69
N ARG A 37 13.01 -7.40 17.33
CA ARG A 37 13.82 -8.18 18.26
C ARG A 37 14.40 -7.33 19.39
N VAL A 38 14.98 -6.18 19.03
CA VAL A 38 15.65 -5.27 19.98
C VAL A 38 14.65 -4.68 20.96
N ILE A 39 13.55 -4.09 20.46
CA ILE A 39 12.54 -3.44 21.30
C ILE A 39 11.80 -4.47 22.17
N ARG A 40 11.58 -5.70 21.67
CA ARG A 40 10.99 -6.78 22.46
C ARG A 40 11.88 -7.21 23.62
N TYR A 41 13.19 -7.35 23.38
CA TYR A 41 14.13 -7.75 24.41
C TYR A 41 14.27 -6.67 25.49
N PHE A 42 14.49 -5.42 25.08
CA PHE A 42 14.60 -4.25 25.97
C PHE A 42 13.24 -3.56 26.25
N ARG A 43 12.17 -4.35 26.39
CA ARG A 43 10.79 -3.85 26.55
C ARG A 43 10.59 -2.95 27.77
N ASP A 44 11.35 -3.19 28.83
CA ASP A 44 11.38 -2.41 30.07
C ASP A 44 12.03 -1.03 29.86
N LYS A 45 12.87 -0.90 28.84
CA LYS A 45 13.52 0.35 28.41
C LYS A 45 12.92 0.93 27.12
N LYS A 46 11.72 0.51 26.70
CA LYS A 46 11.10 0.95 25.43
C LYS A 46 11.06 2.47 25.26
N ASP A 47 10.88 3.21 26.35
CA ASP A 47 10.78 4.67 26.37
C ASP A 47 12.13 5.37 26.11
N HIS A 48 13.23 4.61 26.07
CA HIS A 48 14.57 5.08 25.72
C HIS A 48 14.88 4.88 24.23
N PHE A 49 14.02 4.21 23.47
CA PHE A 49 14.14 4.11 22.03
C PHE A 49 13.37 5.25 21.35
N LEU A 50 14.00 5.87 20.36
CA LEU A 50 13.44 6.96 19.59
C LEU A 50 13.63 6.69 18.10
N ARG A 51 12.56 6.76 17.32
CA ARG A 51 12.63 6.72 15.87
C ARG A 51 12.81 8.12 15.32
N VAL A 52 13.87 8.36 14.56
CA VAL A 52 14.16 9.64 13.92
C VAL A 52 13.96 9.50 12.42
N GLN A 53 13.17 10.37 11.80
CA GLN A 53 12.93 10.41 10.36
C GLN A 53 13.36 11.78 9.80
N PHE A 54 14.10 11.77 8.70
CA PHE A 54 14.55 12.95 7.99
C PHE A 54 13.68 13.19 6.75
N VAL A 55 13.09 14.38 6.65
CA VAL A 55 12.17 14.78 5.57
C VAL A 55 12.46 16.21 5.14
N ASP A 56 11.93 16.63 3.99
CA ASP A 56 11.93 18.05 3.61
C ASP A 56 10.86 18.85 4.36
N GLU A 57 10.78 20.17 4.12
CA GLU A 57 9.79 21.03 4.80
C GLU A 57 8.34 20.72 4.42
N ALA A 58 8.11 20.00 3.32
CA ALA A 58 6.80 19.50 2.92
C ALA A 58 6.53 18.07 3.45
N LEU A 59 7.32 17.61 4.43
CA LEU A 59 7.27 16.28 5.03
C LEU A 59 7.43 15.13 4.02
N SER A 60 8.00 15.44 2.86
CA SER A 60 8.35 14.48 1.80
C SER A 60 9.79 14.00 1.98
N LYS A 61 10.21 12.97 1.24
CA LYS A 61 11.62 12.53 1.30
C LYS A 61 12.52 13.67 0.85
N VAL A 62 13.59 13.94 1.62
CA VAL A 62 14.66 14.85 1.24
C VAL A 62 15.13 14.49 -0.18
N SER A 63 15.07 15.45 -1.10
CA SER A 63 15.36 15.18 -2.52
C SER A 63 16.85 14.91 -2.71
N SER A 64 17.18 13.87 -3.49
CA SER A 64 18.54 13.62 -3.94
C SER A 64 19.03 14.77 -4.83
N SER A 65 20.29 15.13 -4.73
CA SER A 65 20.87 16.17 -5.60
C SER A 65 21.07 15.62 -7.02
N ASN A 66 20.88 16.49 -8.02
CA ASN A 66 21.16 16.17 -9.43
C ASN A 66 22.64 16.34 -9.80
N GLY A 67 23.41 16.99 -8.92
CA GLY A 67 24.84 17.29 -9.08
C GLY A 67 25.75 16.27 -8.40
N ASP A 68 27.06 16.45 -8.58
CA ASP A 68 28.08 15.70 -7.85
C ASP A 68 28.03 16.02 -6.34
N PHE A 69 28.62 15.15 -5.52
CA PHE A 69 28.73 15.32 -4.07
C PHE A 69 29.34 16.67 -3.64
N ASN A 70 30.01 17.37 -4.56
CA ASN A 70 30.67 18.66 -4.34
C ASN A 70 29.78 19.89 -4.62
N ASP A 71 28.50 19.73 -4.96
CA ASP A 71 27.58 20.86 -5.14
C ASP A 71 27.21 21.49 -3.78
N THR A 72 27.84 22.62 -3.48
CA THR A 72 27.77 23.40 -2.22
C THR A 72 26.37 23.83 -1.80
N SER A 73 25.43 23.97 -2.73
CA SER A 73 24.07 24.44 -2.44
C SER A 73 23.25 23.47 -1.58
N ASN A 74 23.54 22.17 -1.70
CA ASN A 74 22.82 21.12 -1.00
C ASN A 74 23.47 20.72 0.33
N LEU A 75 24.77 20.99 0.52
CA LEU A 75 25.54 20.59 1.70
C LEU A 75 24.87 20.99 3.02
N ALA A 76 24.31 22.20 3.12
CA ALA A 76 23.64 22.67 4.33
C ALA A 76 22.43 21.79 4.76
N LEU A 77 21.69 21.20 3.81
CA LEU A 77 20.57 20.29 4.12
C LEU A 77 21.08 18.99 4.74
N TYR A 78 22.20 18.48 4.22
CA TYR A 78 22.84 17.25 4.66
C TYR A 78 23.64 17.45 5.95
N ASP A 79 24.15 18.66 6.20
CA ASP A 79 24.81 19.04 7.45
C ASP A 79 23.88 18.87 8.64
N ARG A 80 22.57 19.16 8.49
CA ARG A 80 21.58 18.94 9.56
C ARG A 80 21.42 17.45 9.88
N VAL A 81 21.34 16.61 8.85
CA VAL A 81 21.25 15.14 9.02
C VAL A 81 22.52 14.61 9.68
N TYR A 82 23.68 15.01 9.16
CA TYR A 82 24.99 14.68 9.73
C TYR A 82 25.04 15.12 11.19
N TYR A 83 24.83 16.41 11.48
CA TYR A 83 24.87 16.97 12.83
C TYR A 83 23.98 16.19 13.81
N THR A 84 22.75 15.86 13.41
CA THR A 84 21.81 15.07 14.23
C THR A 84 22.34 13.67 14.54
N LEU A 85 22.92 12.99 13.55
CA LEU A 85 23.49 11.64 13.73
C LEU A 85 24.75 11.66 14.61
N HIS A 86 25.57 12.70 14.53
CA HIS A 86 26.82 12.81 15.29
C HIS A 86 26.60 13.29 16.73
N HIS A 87 25.74 14.30 16.92
CA HIS A 87 25.55 14.95 18.22
C HIS A 87 24.33 14.47 19.00
N GLY A 88 23.45 13.66 18.40
CA GLY A 88 22.26 13.18 19.10
C GLY A 88 21.12 14.21 19.15
N ILE A 89 20.07 13.88 19.91
CA ILE A 89 18.91 14.75 20.17
C ILE A 89 18.63 14.75 21.66
N THR A 90 18.51 15.93 22.27
CA THR A 90 18.12 16.08 23.67
C THR A 90 16.65 16.45 23.77
N ILE A 91 15.87 15.67 24.54
CA ILE A 91 14.45 15.93 24.84
C ILE A 91 14.27 15.86 26.34
N GLY A 92 13.93 16.99 26.96
CA GLY A 92 13.84 17.08 28.42
C GLY A 92 15.17 16.71 29.07
N ASP A 93 15.12 15.73 29.98
CA ASP A 93 16.27 15.20 30.72
C ASP A 93 17.04 14.09 29.98
N ARG A 94 16.61 13.72 28.76
CA ARG A 94 17.16 12.57 28.02
C ARG A 94 17.93 13.01 26.79
N HIS A 95 19.14 12.49 26.67
CA HIS A 95 19.93 12.56 25.47
C HIS A 95 19.83 11.24 24.69
N TYR A 96 19.42 11.32 23.42
CA TYR A 96 19.29 10.18 22.52
C TYR A 96 20.43 10.21 21.50
N GLU A 97 21.19 9.12 21.42
CA GLU A 97 22.31 8.93 20.49
C GLU A 97 21.96 7.93 19.38
N PHE A 98 22.61 8.03 18.23
CA PHE A 98 22.39 7.14 17.10
C PHE A 98 22.64 5.67 17.46
N LEU A 99 21.66 4.80 17.18
CA LEU A 99 21.73 3.37 17.44
C LEU A 99 22.03 2.58 16.16
N ALA A 100 21.08 2.54 15.22
CA ALA A 100 21.14 1.73 14.00
C ALA A 100 19.98 2.05 13.03
N PHE A 101 19.99 1.47 11.83
CA PHE A 101 18.88 1.49 10.89
C PHE A 101 18.77 0.18 10.12
N SER A 102 17.56 -0.20 9.71
CA SER A 102 17.31 -1.27 8.76
C SER A 102 17.34 -0.77 7.30
N ALA A 103 17.34 -1.69 6.34
CA ALA A 103 17.29 -1.32 4.91
C ALA A 103 16.00 -0.60 4.51
N SER A 104 14.85 -0.95 5.11
CA SER A 104 13.60 -0.21 4.88
C SER A 104 13.68 1.19 5.48
N GLN A 105 14.23 1.31 6.69
CA GLN A 105 14.41 2.58 7.36
C GLN A 105 15.35 3.50 6.59
N LEU A 106 16.47 2.97 6.07
CA LEU A 106 17.40 3.70 5.21
C LEU A 106 16.68 4.29 3.98
N ARG A 107 15.88 3.47 3.27
CA ARG A 107 15.06 3.93 2.14
C ARG A 107 14.05 5.00 2.55
N ASP A 108 13.51 4.93 3.76
CA ASP A 108 12.56 5.91 4.29
C ASP A 108 13.22 7.10 5.00
N HIS A 109 14.55 7.22 4.87
CA HIS A 109 15.38 8.25 5.50
C HIS A 109 15.15 8.30 7.01
N SER A 110 15.07 7.15 7.65
CA SER A 110 14.81 6.99 9.09
C SER A 110 15.80 6.07 9.77
N CYS A 111 15.92 6.19 11.09
CA CYS A 111 16.82 5.39 11.91
C CYS A 111 16.37 5.37 13.38
N TRP A 112 17.01 4.52 14.17
CA TRP A 112 16.80 4.41 15.61
C TRP A 112 17.88 5.14 16.38
N PHE A 113 17.45 5.80 17.43
CA PHE A 113 18.27 6.40 18.47
C PHE A 113 17.93 5.76 19.82
N PHE A 114 18.88 5.81 20.76
CA PHE A 114 18.73 5.27 22.10
C PHE A 114 19.24 6.25 23.15
N SER A 115 18.54 6.36 24.27
CA SER A 115 18.98 7.15 25.42
C SER A 115 19.51 6.23 26.53
N PRO A 116 20.78 6.35 26.96
CA PRO A 116 21.36 5.48 27.97
C PRO A 116 20.59 5.39 29.29
N THR A 117 20.63 4.23 29.94
CA THR A 117 20.04 4.02 31.28
C THR A 117 21.03 3.35 32.21
N GLY A 118 21.64 4.14 33.11
CA GLY A 118 22.66 3.63 34.03
C GLY A 118 23.80 2.99 33.26
N ASP A 119 23.89 1.66 33.31
CA ASP A 119 24.93 0.89 32.65
C ASP A 119 24.62 0.53 31.18
N LEU A 120 23.36 0.61 30.73
CA LEU A 120 22.98 0.27 29.36
C LEU A 120 23.18 1.45 28.41
N THR A 121 24.05 1.30 27.41
CA THR A 121 24.38 2.30 26.38
C THR A 121 24.00 1.81 24.98
N ALA A 122 23.98 2.68 23.96
CA ALA A 122 23.71 2.23 22.59
C ALA A 122 24.76 1.23 22.07
N ASN A 123 26.02 1.35 22.53
CA ASN A 123 27.07 0.37 22.23
C ASN A 123 26.71 -1.01 22.79
N LYS A 124 26.33 -1.11 24.07
CA LYS A 124 25.93 -2.40 24.66
C LYS A 124 24.70 -3.01 23.98
N VAL A 125 23.75 -2.17 23.56
CA VAL A 125 22.59 -2.64 22.77
C VAL A 125 23.05 -3.21 21.43
N ARG A 126 24.02 -2.58 20.75
CA ARG A 126 24.61 -3.10 19.49
C ARG A 126 25.42 -4.38 19.71
N ASP A 127 26.22 -4.45 20.77
CA ASP A 127 27.00 -5.65 21.12
C ASP A 127 26.08 -6.85 21.38
N TRP A 128 24.91 -6.61 21.99
CA TRP A 128 23.89 -7.64 22.18
C TRP A 128 23.26 -8.14 20.87
N MET A 129 23.14 -7.30 19.83
CA MET A 129 22.50 -7.70 18.57
C MET A 129 23.24 -8.85 17.87
N GLY A 130 24.56 -8.91 18.01
CA GLY A 130 25.40 -9.95 17.43
C GLY A 130 26.80 -9.44 17.08
N ASN A 131 27.63 -10.34 16.57
CA ASN A 131 28.97 -10.02 16.11
C ASN A 131 28.96 -9.77 14.60
N PHE A 132 29.16 -8.50 14.23
CA PHE A 132 29.22 -8.05 12.84
C PHE A 132 30.65 -7.83 12.33
N SER A 133 31.68 -8.00 13.18
CA SER A 133 33.08 -7.62 12.90
C SER A 133 33.71 -8.35 11.70
N THR A 134 33.17 -9.51 11.32
CA THR A 134 33.55 -10.26 10.12
C THR A 134 33.19 -9.52 8.83
N ASN A 135 32.22 -8.59 8.87
CA ASN A 135 31.81 -7.79 7.73
C ASN A 135 32.69 -6.54 7.59
N LYS A 136 33.61 -6.55 6.63
CA LYS A 136 34.49 -5.40 6.33
C LYS A 136 33.85 -4.34 5.41
N SER A 137 32.65 -4.59 4.89
CA SER A 137 31.87 -3.59 4.14
C SER A 137 30.94 -2.83 5.09
N VAL A 138 31.04 -1.50 5.09
CA VAL A 138 30.20 -0.61 5.92
C VAL A 138 28.72 -0.84 5.64
N ALA A 139 28.35 -0.92 4.36
CA ALA A 139 26.96 -1.10 3.93
C ALA A 139 26.42 -2.47 4.35
N LYS A 140 27.19 -3.56 4.14
CA LYS A 140 26.79 -4.90 4.62
C LYS A 140 26.69 -4.95 6.13
N TYR A 141 27.67 -4.38 6.85
CA TYR A 141 27.68 -4.32 8.31
C TYR A 141 26.41 -3.63 8.83
N ALA A 142 26.11 -2.42 8.35
CA ALA A 142 24.91 -1.69 8.72
C ALA A 142 23.63 -2.46 8.37
N ALA A 143 23.58 -3.07 7.19
CA ALA A 143 22.45 -3.88 6.76
C ALA A 143 22.24 -5.13 7.63
N ARG A 144 23.31 -5.77 8.16
CA ARG A 144 23.22 -6.92 9.08
C ARG A 144 22.76 -6.50 10.46
N MET A 145 23.34 -5.44 11.02
CA MET A 145 22.90 -4.83 12.28
C MET A 145 21.42 -4.44 12.21
N GLY A 146 21.00 -3.83 11.11
CA GLY A 146 19.63 -3.43 10.84
C GLY A 146 18.60 -4.56 10.80
N GLN A 147 19.02 -5.82 10.61
CA GLN A 147 18.09 -6.96 10.55
C GLN A 147 17.35 -7.18 11.88
N CYS A 148 17.99 -6.83 13.00
CA CYS A 148 17.40 -6.92 14.33
C CYS A 148 16.20 -5.96 14.53
N PHE A 149 16.05 -4.97 13.64
CA PHE A 149 14.93 -4.03 13.63
C PHE A 149 13.80 -4.42 12.66
N SER A 150 13.86 -5.61 12.08
CA SER A 150 12.77 -6.12 11.24
C SER A 150 11.50 -6.31 12.08
N SER A 151 10.40 -5.71 11.63
CA SER A 151 9.07 -5.96 12.20
C SER A 151 8.72 -7.44 12.02
N THR A 152 8.54 -8.13 13.15
CA THR A 152 8.48 -9.59 13.22
C THR A 152 7.54 -10.00 14.35
N ARG A 153 6.93 -11.19 14.27
CA ARG A 153 6.21 -11.81 15.39
C ARG A 153 7.12 -12.89 15.99
N ALA A 154 7.57 -12.69 17.22
CA ALA A 154 8.34 -13.71 17.94
C ALA A 154 7.40 -14.84 18.36
N ILE A 155 7.79 -16.08 18.06
CA ILE A 155 7.08 -17.26 18.53
C ILE A 155 7.62 -17.60 19.92
N GLN A 156 6.99 -17.03 20.96
CA GLN A 156 7.55 -16.98 22.33
C GLN A 156 7.80 -18.35 22.99
N LYS A 157 7.29 -19.45 22.42
CA LYS A 157 7.34 -20.80 23.00
C LYS A 157 8.06 -21.86 22.16
N LEU A 158 8.79 -21.46 21.10
CA LEU A 158 9.59 -22.40 20.30
C LEU A 158 11.08 -22.05 20.30
N PRO A 159 11.83 -22.35 21.38
CA PRO A 159 13.25 -22.61 21.22
C PRO A 159 13.37 -23.80 20.26
N ILE A 160 14.13 -23.63 19.17
CA ILE A 160 14.47 -24.74 18.30
C ILE A 160 15.75 -25.33 18.85
N ASP A 161 15.62 -26.50 19.48
CA ASP A 161 16.75 -27.19 20.11
C ASP A 161 17.57 -28.01 19.08
N ASP A 162 16.97 -28.37 17.94
CA ASP A 162 17.59 -29.15 16.85
C ASP A 162 17.68 -28.29 15.57
N ILE A 163 18.73 -27.47 15.49
CA ILE A 163 19.09 -26.71 14.29
C ILE A 163 20.24 -27.43 13.59
N LYS A 164 20.03 -27.81 12.34
CA LYS A 164 21.05 -28.49 11.53
C LYS A 164 21.48 -27.61 10.36
N GLU A 165 22.76 -27.29 10.29
CA GLU A 165 23.33 -26.67 9.09
C GLU A 165 23.51 -27.72 7.99
N ILE A 166 23.01 -27.43 6.79
CA ILE A 166 23.15 -28.24 5.58
C ILE A 166 23.79 -27.41 4.46
N PRO A 167 24.58 -28.00 3.55
CA PRO A 167 25.31 -27.24 2.52
C PRO A 167 24.35 -26.60 1.52
N ASP A 168 24.72 -25.47 0.91
CA ASP A 168 23.98 -24.93 -0.24
C ASP A 168 24.06 -25.85 -1.46
N ILE A 169 23.00 -25.86 -2.27
CA ILE A 169 22.97 -26.53 -3.58
C ILE A 169 23.54 -25.57 -4.61
N VAL A 170 24.81 -25.77 -4.97
CA VAL A 170 25.54 -24.94 -5.93
C VAL A 170 25.80 -25.74 -7.20
N ARG A 171 25.41 -25.21 -8.36
CA ARG A 171 25.69 -25.80 -9.67
C ARG A 171 26.09 -24.70 -10.65
N ASN A 172 27.14 -24.95 -11.44
CA ASN A 172 27.64 -24.00 -12.45
C ASN A 172 27.95 -22.59 -11.89
N GLY A 173 28.33 -22.48 -10.62
CA GLY A 173 28.59 -21.20 -9.95
C GLY A 173 27.35 -20.46 -9.44
N PHE A 174 26.15 -21.00 -9.64
CA PHE A 174 24.88 -20.46 -9.14
C PHE A 174 24.40 -21.23 -7.91
N THR A 175 23.84 -20.51 -6.95
CA THR A 175 23.33 -21.09 -5.70
C THR A 175 21.81 -21.26 -5.80
N PHE A 176 21.37 -22.47 -6.14
CA PHE A 176 19.95 -22.80 -6.34
C PHE A 176 19.15 -22.71 -5.03
N SER A 177 19.82 -22.88 -3.89
CA SER A 177 19.21 -22.81 -2.56
C SER A 177 19.39 -21.47 -1.84
N ASP A 178 19.75 -20.38 -2.54
CA ASP A 178 20.07 -19.10 -1.90
C ASP A 178 18.89 -18.58 -1.07
N GLY A 179 19.05 -18.60 0.26
CA GLY A 179 18.05 -18.06 1.18
C GLY A 179 16.98 -19.05 1.65
N VAL A 180 16.97 -20.31 1.20
CA VAL A 180 15.93 -21.29 1.59
C VAL A 180 16.47 -22.51 2.34
N GLY A 181 15.81 -22.82 3.45
CA GLY A 181 16.07 -23.97 4.33
C GLY A 181 14.81 -24.80 4.52
N ASN A 182 14.88 -25.80 5.38
CA ASN A 182 13.79 -26.74 5.60
C ASN A 182 13.25 -26.69 7.03
N ILE A 183 11.97 -26.98 7.20
CA ILE A 183 11.30 -27.07 8.50
C ILE A 183 10.46 -28.35 8.59
N SER A 184 10.47 -28.98 9.76
CA SER A 184 9.61 -30.12 10.04
C SER A 184 8.14 -29.72 10.13
N PHE A 185 7.25 -30.66 9.79
CA PHE A 185 5.80 -30.47 9.88
C PHE A 185 5.34 -30.12 11.31
N SER A 186 5.93 -30.71 12.35
CA SER A 186 5.59 -30.36 13.75
C SER A 186 5.88 -28.92 14.11
N ILE A 187 7.01 -28.36 13.67
CA ILE A 187 7.33 -26.95 13.93
C ILE A 187 6.39 -26.06 13.13
N ALA A 188 6.16 -26.36 11.85
CA ALA A 188 5.20 -25.63 11.01
C ALA A 188 3.80 -25.59 11.65
N LYS A 189 3.32 -26.73 12.16
CA LYS A 189 2.03 -26.85 12.88
C LYS A 189 2.00 -26.01 14.16
N LYS A 190 3.07 -26.03 14.95
CA LYS A 190 3.20 -25.21 16.16
C LYS A 190 3.19 -23.72 15.84
N ILE A 191 3.89 -23.29 14.78
CA ILE A 191 3.86 -21.90 14.30
C ILE A 191 2.44 -21.51 13.88
N ALA A 192 1.75 -22.35 13.10
CA ALA A 192 0.39 -22.07 12.66
C ALA A 192 -0.57 -21.89 13.84
N TYR A 193 -0.46 -22.73 14.88
CA TYR A 193 -1.25 -22.63 16.11
C TYR A 193 -0.97 -21.33 16.88
N GLU A 194 0.31 -20.97 17.09
CA GLU A 194 0.70 -19.74 17.81
C GLU A 194 0.33 -18.45 17.06
N LEU A 195 0.26 -18.52 15.72
CA LEU A 195 -0.14 -17.41 14.86
C LEU A 195 -1.66 -17.34 14.62
N ASP A 196 -2.44 -18.28 15.15
CA ASP A 196 -3.89 -18.45 14.96
C ASP A 196 -4.27 -18.56 13.47
N LEU A 197 -3.52 -19.36 12.72
CA LEU A 197 -3.75 -19.58 11.29
C LEU A 197 -4.74 -20.73 11.06
N LYS A 198 -5.68 -20.52 10.12
CA LYS A 198 -6.69 -21.52 9.74
C LYS A 198 -6.10 -22.78 9.10
N THR A 199 -4.97 -22.63 8.42
CA THR A 199 -4.24 -23.69 7.73
C THR A 199 -2.77 -23.64 8.11
N ILE A 200 -2.04 -24.73 7.88
CA ILE A 200 -0.59 -24.79 8.12
C ILE A 200 0.12 -24.33 6.85
N PRO A 201 0.83 -23.18 6.84
CA PRO A 201 1.53 -22.70 5.65
C PRO A 201 2.69 -23.61 5.24
N SER A 202 2.84 -23.86 3.94
CA SER A 202 3.93 -24.66 3.35
C SER A 202 5.31 -24.06 3.58
N ALA A 203 5.41 -22.74 3.69
CA ALA A 203 6.67 -22.06 3.95
C ALA A 203 6.50 -20.84 4.85
N PHE A 204 7.59 -20.45 5.53
CA PHE A 204 7.63 -19.29 6.41
C PHE A 204 8.83 -18.43 6.12
N GLN A 205 8.61 -17.14 5.92
CA GLN A 205 9.70 -16.16 5.93
C GLN A 205 10.08 -15.87 7.39
N PHE A 206 11.36 -16.00 7.74
CA PHE A 206 11.79 -16.01 9.14
C PHE A 206 13.07 -15.20 9.40
N ARG A 207 13.31 -14.98 10.70
CA ARG A 207 14.58 -14.57 11.29
C ARG A 207 14.87 -15.44 12.50
N MET A 208 16.13 -15.82 12.69
CA MET A 208 16.56 -16.59 13.87
C MET A 208 18.05 -16.38 14.09
N ALA A 209 18.49 -15.88 15.24
CA ALA A 209 19.89 -15.47 15.43
C ALA A 209 20.35 -14.57 14.26
N GLY A 210 21.48 -14.89 13.61
CA GLY A 210 21.90 -14.22 12.38
C GLY A 210 21.43 -14.88 11.08
N TYR A 211 20.51 -15.84 11.15
CA TYR A 211 19.84 -16.44 10.00
C TYR A 211 18.68 -15.59 9.49
N LYS A 212 18.60 -15.48 8.16
CA LYS A 212 17.49 -14.90 7.40
C LYS A 212 17.16 -15.84 6.24
N GLY A 213 15.87 -16.03 6.00
CA GLY A 213 15.42 -16.55 4.71
C GLY A 213 13.99 -17.05 4.74
N VAL A 214 13.76 -18.12 3.98
CA VAL A 214 12.54 -18.93 3.99
C VAL A 214 12.83 -20.32 4.56
N LEU A 215 11.91 -20.85 5.36
CA LEU A 215 11.87 -22.26 5.72
C LEU A 215 10.69 -22.93 5.03
N CYS A 216 10.95 -23.92 4.20
CA CYS A 216 9.94 -24.71 3.49
C CYS A 216 9.72 -26.05 4.19
N GLN A 217 8.47 -26.51 4.26
CA GLN A 217 8.17 -27.85 4.76
C GLN A 217 8.84 -28.91 3.88
N ALA A 218 9.37 -29.95 4.50
CA ALA A 218 10.04 -31.03 3.80
C ALA A 218 9.79 -32.37 4.49
N LEU A 219 9.48 -33.41 3.69
CA LEU A 219 9.10 -34.74 4.19
C LEU A 219 10.25 -35.50 4.87
N ASN A 220 11.50 -35.18 4.53
CA ASN A 220 12.70 -35.85 5.05
C ASN A 220 13.33 -35.15 6.27
N VAL A 221 12.65 -34.16 6.85
CA VAL A 221 13.14 -33.44 8.03
C VAL A 221 12.61 -34.11 9.29
N LYS A 222 13.51 -34.43 10.22
CA LYS A 222 13.17 -35.01 11.52
C LYS A 222 12.20 -34.10 12.30
N GLU A 223 11.27 -34.69 13.04
CA GLU A 223 10.38 -33.97 13.94
C GLU A 223 11.13 -33.01 14.87
N ASN A 224 10.59 -31.80 15.07
CA ASN A 224 11.20 -30.70 15.83
C ASN A 224 12.58 -30.23 15.33
N GLN A 225 12.95 -30.49 14.08
CA GLN A 225 14.18 -29.96 13.47
C GLN A 225 13.90 -28.80 12.49
N VAL A 226 14.84 -27.85 12.45
CA VAL A 226 15.00 -26.86 11.38
C VAL A 226 16.36 -27.07 10.71
N GLN A 227 16.39 -27.00 9.39
CA GLN A 227 17.62 -27.07 8.61
C GLN A 227 17.89 -25.74 7.93
N VAL A 228 19.07 -25.17 8.19
CA VAL A 228 19.50 -23.88 7.65
C VAL A 228 20.73 -24.03 6.76
N ARG A 229 20.96 -23.07 5.87
CA ARG A 229 22.09 -23.10 4.92
C ARG A 229 23.08 -21.95 5.13
N PRO A 230 24.34 -22.07 4.65
CA PRO A 230 25.31 -20.98 4.67
C PRO A 230 24.78 -19.69 4.03
N SER A 231 24.05 -19.79 2.92
CA SER A 231 23.38 -18.66 2.28
C SER A 231 22.41 -17.94 3.22
N GLN A 232 21.80 -18.61 4.18
CA GLN A 232 20.90 -17.99 5.17
C GLN A 232 21.64 -17.34 6.34
N HIS A 233 22.86 -17.78 6.64
CA HIS A 233 23.67 -17.29 7.74
C HIS A 233 24.33 -15.94 7.38
N LYS A 234 23.98 -14.87 8.09
CA LYS A 234 24.43 -13.51 7.75
C LYS A 234 25.40 -12.89 8.77
N PHE A 235 25.37 -13.32 10.03
CA PHE A 235 26.26 -12.87 11.12
C PHE A 235 26.13 -13.79 12.35
N GLU A 236 27.11 -13.75 13.26
CA GLU A 236 27.07 -14.56 14.48
C GLU A 236 26.19 -13.90 15.56
N SER A 237 25.35 -14.69 16.25
CA SER A 237 24.50 -14.19 17.34
C SER A 237 24.12 -15.30 18.31
N HIS A 238 24.10 -15.00 19.61
CA HIS A 238 23.65 -15.92 20.66
C HIS A 238 22.11 -15.93 20.83
N HIS A 239 21.38 -15.09 20.09
CA HIS A 239 19.93 -14.97 20.23
C HIS A 239 19.17 -16.04 19.42
N ASN A 240 18.93 -17.20 20.03
CA ASN A 240 18.28 -18.34 19.36
C ASN A 240 16.75 -18.36 19.52
N VAL A 241 16.04 -17.38 18.93
CA VAL A 241 14.57 -17.34 18.90
C VAL A 241 14.10 -17.28 17.45
N LEU A 242 13.16 -18.16 17.08
CA LEU A 242 12.50 -18.11 15.78
C LEU A 242 11.47 -16.98 15.74
N GLU A 243 11.62 -16.10 14.76
CA GLU A 243 10.75 -14.96 14.53
C GLU A 243 10.15 -15.08 13.13
N VAL A 244 8.83 -15.16 13.05
CA VAL A 244 8.12 -15.30 11.78
C VAL A 244 7.71 -13.92 11.28
N ILE A 245 8.00 -13.65 10.01
CA ILE A 245 7.55 -12.45 9.31
C ILE A 245 6.17 -12.72 8.72
N ARG A 246 6.04 -13.81 7.94
CA ARG A 246 4.79 -14.26 7.32
C ARG A 246 4.87 -15.75 6.95
N GLY A 247 3.71 -16.39 6.82
CA GLY A 247 3.56 -17.69 6.18
C GLY A 247 3.19 -17.55 4.70
N SER A 248 3.39 -18.61 3.92
CA SER A 248 2.92 -18.72 2.54
C SER A 248 1.39 -18.66 2.49
N THR A 249 0.85 -17.89 1.54
CA THR A 249 -0.59 -17.74 1.31
C THR A 249 -0.81 -17.41 -0.16
N PHE A 250 -1.95 -17.83 -0.70
CA PHE A 250 -2.35 -17.39 -2.04
C PHE A 250 -2.59 -15.88 -2.07
N ILE A 251 -2.02 -15.21 -3.07
CA ILE A 251 -2.31 -13.82 -3.41
C ILE A 251 -2.60 -13.78 -4.91
N SER A 252 -3.65 -13.05 -5.32
CA SER A 252 -3.96 -12.90 -6.75
C SER A 252 -2.83 -12.19 -7.50
N ALA A 253 -2.55 -12.63 -8.73
CA ALA A 253 -1.62 -11.92 -9.61
C ALA A 253 -2.21 -10.59 -10.10
N TYR A 254 -1.36 -9.57 -10.15
CA TYR A 254 -1.69 -8.29 -10.76
C TYR A 254 -0.60 -7.89 -11.74
N LEU A 255 -1.01 -7.41 -12.91
CA LEU A 255 -0.16 -6.62 -13.77
C LEU A 255 0.02 -5.23 -13.16
N ASN A 256 1.15 -4.62 -13.47
CA ASN A 256 1.47 -3.23 -13.15
C ASN A 256 2.11 -2.58 -14.38
N ARG A 257 2.40 -1.28 -14.31
CA ARG A 257 2.99 -0.53 -15.43
C ARG A 257 4.25 -1.19 -15.97
N GLN A 258 5.17 -1.63 -15.11
CA GLN A 258 6.42 -2.26 -15.52
C GLN A 258 6.17 -3.59 -16.27
N ALA A 259 5.37 -4.48 -15.70
CA ALA A 259 5.05 -5.76 -16.33
C ALA A 259 4.35 -5.58 -17.68
N ILE A 260 3.40 -4.64 -17.79
CA ILE A 260 2.72 -4.33 -19.06
C ILE A 260 3.70 -3.76 -20.08
N THR A 261 4.57 -2.84 -19.68
CA THR A 261 5.62 -2.29 -20.56
C THR A 261 6.52 -3.39 -21.12
N LEU A 262 6.92 -4.37 -20.31
CA LEU A 262 7.73 -5.49 -20.77
C LEU A 262 6.93 -6.43 -21.68
N LEU A 263 5.75 -6.88 -21.25
CA LEU A 263 4.93 -7.84 -22.01
C LEU A 263 4.50 -7.27 -23.38
N SER A 264 4.14 -5.99 -23.45
CA SER A 264 3.85 -5.30 -24.71
C SER A 264 5.09 -5.26 -25.62
N ALA A 265 6.27 -4.92 -25.08
CA ALA A 265 7.53 -4.96 -25.84
C ALA A 265 7.95 -6.37 -26.28
N LEU A 266 7.53 -7.41 -25.56
CA LEU A 266 7.74 -8.82 -25.91
C LEU A 266 6.73 -9.35 -26.93
N GLY A 267 5.79 -8.52 -27.40
CA GLY A 267 4.85 -8.83 -28.49
C GLY A 267 3.47 -9.29 -28.04
N ILE A 268 3.08 -9.09 -26.77
CA ILE A 268 1.69 -9.28 -26.36
C ILE A 268 0.82 -8.14 -26.93
N PRO A 269 -0.27 -8.45 -27.66
CA PRO A 269 -1.14 -7.42 -28.23
C PRO A 269 -1.81 -6.52 -27.17
N ASP A 270 -1.96 -5.25 -27.50
CA ASP A 270 -2.52 -4.23 -26.61
C ASP A 270 -3.97 -4.58 -26.19
N GLU A 271 -4.73 -5.23 -27.08
CA GLU A 271 -6.11 -5.66 -26.89
C GLU A 271 -6.26 -6.64 -25.71
N VAL A 272 -5.23 -7.43 -25.41
CA VAL A 272 -5.23 -8.35 -24.27
C VAL A 272 -5.30 -7.57 -22.97
N PHE A 273 -4.48 -6.53 -22.81
CA PHE A 273 -4.47 -5.69 -21.62
C PHE A 273 -5.74 -4.85 -21.49
N ILE A 274 -6.24 -4.33 -22.62
CA ILE A 274 -7.50 -3.58 -22.68
C ILE A 274 -8.66 -4.48 -22.26
N GLY A 275 -8.76 -5.69 -22.81
CA GLY A 275 -9.81 -6.65 -22.47
C GLY A 275 -9.78 -7.08 -21.00
N LEU A 276 -8.58 -7.27 -20.43
CA LEU A 276 -8.42 -7.52 -18.99
C LEU A 276 -8.90 -6.33 -18.16
N LYS A 277 -8.47 -5.10 -18.49
CA LYS A 277 -8.93 -3.88 -17.82
C LYS A 277 -10.45 -3.73 -17.91
N ASP A 278 -11.03 -3.87 -19.09
CA ASP A 278 -12.48 -3.71 -19.31
C ASP A 278 -13.29 -4.72 -18.50
N LEU A 279 -12.80 -5.95 -18.37
CA LEU A 279 -13.43 -6.94 -17.51
C LEU A 279 -13.44 -6.49 -16.04
N ARG A 280 -12.33 -5.97 -15.53
CA ARG A 280 -12.24 -5.45 -14.15
C ARG A 280 -13.15 -4.23 -13.94
N VAL A 281 -13.22 -3.32 -14.91
CA VAL A 281 -14.11 -2.15 -14.84
C VAL A 281 -15.57 -2.59 -14.78
N ARG A 282 -15.99 -3.53 -15.66
CA ARG A 282 -17.35 -4.09 -15.63
C ARG A 282 -17.69 -4.79 -14.33
N GLU A 283 -16.74 -5.53 -13.74
CA GLU A 283 -16.92 -6.15 -12.42
C GLU A 283 -17.18 -5.09 -11.34
N LEU A 284 -16.38 -4.02 -11.33
CA LEU A 284 -16.51 -2.91 -10.39
C LEU A 284 -17.84 -2.16 -10.54
N ASP A 285 -18.31 -1.94 -11.77
CA ASP A 285 -19.61 -1.30 -12.03
C ASP A 285 -20.77 -2.17 -11.54
N LYS A 286 -20.70 -3.48 -11.79
CA LYS A 286 -21.72 -4.45 -11.35
C LYS A 286 -21.79 -4.65 -9.83
N MET A 287 -20.76 -4.24 -9.07
CA MET A 287 -20.78 -4.35 -7.60
C MET A 287 -21.92 -3.56 -6.96
N LEU A 288 -22.36 -2.47 -7.57
CA LEU A 288 -23.43 -1.63 -7.03
C LEU A 288 -24.82 -2.29 -7.16
N GLU A 289 -24.95 -3.28 -8.04
CA GLU A 289 -26.23 -3.90 -8.39
C GLU A 289 -26.31 -5.38 -7.96
N SER A 290 -25.17 -6.06 -7.84
CA SER A 290 -25.08 -7.50 -7.62
C SER A 290 -24.34 -7.82 -6.32
N GLU A 291 -25.07 -8.32 -5.32
CA GLU A 291 -24.48 -8.79 -4.04
C GLU A 291 -23.41 -9.86 -4.26
N HIS A 292 -23.64 -10.81 -5.18
CA HIS A 292 -22.67 -11.84 -5.49
C HIS A 292 -21.36 -11.27 -6.06
N THR A 293 -21.46 -10.35 -7.02
CA THR A 293 -20.28 -9.69 -7.61
C THR A 293 -19.57 -8.81 -6.59
N ALA A 294 -20.32 -8.10 -5.75
CA ALA A 294 -19.76 -7.26 -4.69
C ALA A 294 -18.96 -8.08 -3.68
N LEU A 295 -19.51 -9.21 -3.21
CA LEU A 295 -18.82 -10.13 -2.31
C LEU A 295 -17.53 -10.68 -2.92
N ASP A 296 -17.61 -11.14 -4.18
CA ASP A 296 -16.45 -11.69 -4.88
C ASP A 296 -15.32 -10.66 -5.02
N VAL A 297 -15.64 -9.43 -5.44
CA VAL A 297 -14.62 -8.38 -5.60
C VAL A 297 -14.04 -7.94 -4.24
N LEU A 298 -14.86 -7.77 -3.20
CA LEU A 298 -14.37 -7.37 -1.87
C LEU A 298 -13.49 -8.44 -1.23
N GLN A 299 -13.89 -9.71 -1.32
CA GLN A 299 -13.12 -10.83 -0.76
C GLN A 299 -11.79 -11.04 -1.48
N ARG A 300 -11.71 -10.71 -2.77
CA ARG A 300 -10.47 -10.76 -3.55
C ARG A 300 -9.56 -9.54 -3.37
N ASN A 301 -10.05 -8.47 -2.73
CA ASN A 301 -9.31 -7.23 -2.50
C ASN A 301 -9.36 -6.84 -1.01
N VAL A 302 -8.83 -7.72 -0.16
CA VAL A 302 -8.73 -7.46 1.29
C VAL A 302 -7.78 -6.30 1.56
N ASP A 303 -8.26 -5.25 2.23
CA ASP A 303 -7.43 -4.13 2.67
C ASP A 303 -6.79 -4.38 4.05
N GLU A 304 -5.72 -3.64 4.34
CA GLU A 304 -4.93 -3.77 5.57
C GLU A 304 -5.74 -3.56 6.86
N TYR A 305 -6.82 -2.77 6.80
CA TYR A 305 -7.64 -2.41 7.95
C TYR A 305 -8.94 -3.22 8.05
N GLY A 306 -9.16 -4.20 7.15
CA GLY A 306 -10.32 -5.10 7.17
C GLY A 306 -11.65 -4.44 6.81
N ILE A 307 -11.63 -3.30 6.14
CA ILE A 307 -12.84 -2.56 5.75
C ILE A 307 -13.63 -3.33 4.69
N SER A 308 -12.99 -3.94 3.70
CA SER A 308 -13.64 -4.74 2.66
C SER A 308 -14.28 -6.02 3.21
N ILE A 309 -13.72 -6.60 4.28
CA ILE A 309 -14.34 -7.70 5.01
C ILE A 309 -15.61 -7.21 5.72
N SER A 310 -15.53 -6.07 6.42
CA SER A 310 -16.70 -5.48 7.09
C SER A 310 -17.81 -5.15 6.07
N LEU A 311 -17.45 -4.65 4.89
CA LEU A 311 -18.39 -4.42 3.79
C LEU A 311 -19.03 -5.72 3.28
N ALA A 312 -18.24 -6.79 3.17
CA ALA A 312 -18.77 -8.09 2.77
C ALA A 312 -19.79 -8.61 3.79
N ASP A 313 -19.59 -8.38 5.09
CA ASP A 313 -20.55 -8.80 6.11
C ASP A 313 -21.86 -7.98 6.04
N LEU A 314 -21.78 -6.67 5.79
CA LEU A 314 -22.96 -5.84 5.52
C LEU A 314 -23.75 -6.31 4.28
N ILE A 315 -23.04 -6.67 3.20
CA ILE A 315 -23.67 -7.21 1.99
C ILE A 315 -24.35 -8.55 2.28
N LYS A 316 -23.69 -9.47 3.02
CA LYS A 316 -24.31 -10.75 3.42
C LYS A 316 -25.58 -10.56 4.27
N ALA A 317 -25.63 -9.50 5.08
CA ALA A 317 -26.81 -9.13 5.86
C ALA A 317 -27.94 -8.48 5.01
N GLY A 318 -27.71 -8.26 3.72
CA GLY A 318 -28.69 -7.74 2.76
C GLY A 318 -28.85 -6.22 2.78
N PHE A 319 -27.89 -5.47 3.34
CA PHE A 319 -27.94 -4.01 3.34
C PHE A 319 -27.77 -3.40 1.94
N LEU A 320 -27.11 -4.10 1.02
CA LEU A 320 -26.97 -3.64 -0.37
C LEU A 320 -28.33 -3.67 -1.08
N ARG A 321 -29.07 -4.78 -0.94
CA ARG A 321 -30.43 -4.90 -1.47
C ARG A 321 -31.40 -3.85 -0.93
N ASN A 322 -31.21 -3.44 0.32
CA ASN A 322 -32.01 -2.39 0.96
C ASN A 322 -31.52 -0.97 0.65
N ASN A 323 -30.47 -0.82 -0.17
CA ASN A 323 -29.91 0.47 -0.55
C ASN A 323 -29.51 1.33 0.68
N ASP A 324 -28.92 0.69 1.71
CA ASP A 324 -28.43 1.40 2.88
C ASP A 324 -27.38 2.46 2.49
N ARG A 325 -27.58 3.69 2.95
CA ARG A 325 -26.77 4.84 2.52
C ARG A 325 -25.31 4.72 2.96
N TYR A 326 -25.06 4.19 4.15
CA TYR A 326 -23.68 4.03 4.62
C TYR A 326 -22.93 3.02 3.76
N LEU A 327 -23.51 1.83 3.53
CA LEU A 327 -22.92 0.81 2.67
C LEU A 327 -22.74 1.29 1.22
N MET A 328 -23.74 1.95 0.64
CA MET A 328 -23.68 2.45 -0.73
C MET A 328 -22.55 3.47 -0.92
N ASN A 329 -22.40 4.38 0.05
CA ASN A 329 -21.31 5.34 0.06
C ASN A 329 -19.93 4.65 0.15
N LEU A 330 -19.80 3.65 1.02
CA LEU A 330 -18.54 2.90 1.18
C LEU A 330 -18.18 2.06 -0.06
N ILE A 331 -19.14 1.36 -0.66
CA ILE A 331 -18.90 0.58 -1.89
C ILE A 331 -18.55 1.51 -3.05
N SER A 332 -19.19 2.67 -3.15
CA SER A 332 -18.87 3.67 -4.17
C SER A 332 -17.45 4.21 -4.01
N LEU A 333 -17.02 4.53 -2.78
CA LEU A 333 -15.64 4.92 -2.50
C LEU A 333 -14.64 3.80 -2.83
N PHE A 334 -14.95 2.57 -2.43
CA PHE A 334 -14.12 1.40 -2.75
C PHE A 334 -13.96 1.25 -4.27
N ARG A 335 -15.06 1.34 -5.04
CA ARG A 335 -15.06 1.32 -6.51
C ARG A 335 -14.15 2.41 -7.07
N ILE A 336 -14.29 3.65 -6.62
CA ILE A 336 -13.46 4.78 -7.08
C ILE A 336 -11.98 4.53 -6.79
N MET A 337 -11.63 4.00 -5.61
CA MET A 337 -10.25 3.66 -5.27
C MET A 337 -9.68 2.58 -6.19
N MET A 338 -10.46 1.54 -6.49
CA MET A 338 -10.04 0.48 -7.41
C MET A 338 -9.87 1.00 -8.84
N LEU A 339 -10.81 1.80 -9.35
CA LEU A 339 -10.70 2.45 -10.66
C LEU A 339 -9.48 3.37 -10.74
N ARG A 340 -9.19 4.12 -9.67
CA ARG A 340 -8.00 4.96 -9.58
C ARG A 340 -6.70 4.15 -9.56
N ASP A 341 -6.68 3.01 -8.88
CA ASP A 341 -5.53 2.10 -8.89
C ASP A 341 -5.29 1.51 -10.29
N ILE A 342 -6.36 1.15 -11.01
CA ILE A 342 -6.25 0.71 -12.41
C ILE A 342 -5.73 1.87 -13.27
N LYS A 343 -6.32 3.07 -13.18
CA LYS A 343 -5.92 4.24 -13.97
C LYS A 343 -4.47 4.66 -13.72
N LYS A 344 -4.10 4.90 -12.45
CA LYS A 344 -2.81 5.52 -12.09
C LYS A 344 -1.65 4.53 -11.97
N LYS A 345 -1.94 3.26 -11.66
CA LYS A 345 -0.91 2.23 -11.41
C LYS A 345 -0.97 1.07 -12.38
N ALA A 346 -1.95 1.05 -13.29
CA ALA A 346 -2.23 -0.08 -14.17
C ALA A 346 -2.36 -1.40 -13.39
N LYS A 347 -2.92 -1.33 -12.16
CA LYS A 347 -3.07 -2.48 -11.27
C LYS A 347 -4.21 -3.37 -11.75
N ILE A 348 -3.94 -4.22 -12.73
CA ILE A 348 -4.95 -5.08 -13.39
C ILE A 348 -4.82 -6.50 -12.88
N ARG A 349 -5.86 -7.02 -12.24
CA ARG A 349 -5.89 -8.40 -11.72
C ARG A 349 -5.97 -9.42 -12.86
N VAL A 350 -5.20 -10.51 -12.74
CA VAL A 350 -5.18 -11.64 -13.69
C VAL A 350 -5.72 -12.88 -12.99
N ASP A 351 -6.87 -13.39 -13.45
CA ASP A 351 -7.55 -14.53 -12.81
C ASP A 351 -6.75 -15.83 -12.92
N LYS A 352 -6.10 -16.04 -14.07
CA LYS A 352 -5.19 -17.16 -14.34
C LYS A 352 -3.76 -16.82 -13.93
N GLY A 353 -3.59 -16.42 -12.67
CA GLY A 353 -2.27 -16.14 -12.12
C GLY A 353 -2.25 -16.08 -10.60
N ALA A 354 -1.07 -16.22 -10.05
CA ALA A 354 -0.82 -16.18 -8.61
C ALA A 354 0.45 -15.38 -8.30
N PHE A 355 0.50 -14.76 -7.13
CA PHE A 355 1.67 -14.10 -6.58
C PHE A 355 2.09 -14.85 -5.31
N LEU A 356 3.17 -15.61 -5.38
CA LEU A 356 3.49 -16.65 -4.40
C LEU A 356 4.94 -16.55 -3.95
N LEU A 357 5.19 -16.96 -2.70
CA LEU A 357 6.54 -17.09 -2.16
C LEU A 357 7.31 -18.17 -2.92
N GLY A 358 8.56 -17.87 -3.31
CA GLY A 358 9.45 -18.83 -3.95
C GLY A 358 10.05 -19.82 -2.96
N VAL A 359 10.12 -21.11 -3.34
CA VAL A 359 10.81 -22.17 -2.60
C VAL A 359 11.57 -23.11 -3.56
N LEU A 360 12.37 -24.02 -3.01
CA LEU A 360 13.21 -24.94 -3.76
C LEU A 360 12.66 -26.36 -3.74
N ASP A 361 12.74 -27.04 -4.89
CA ASP A 361 12.56 -28.48 -4.99
C ASP A 361 13.80 -29.23 -4.48
N ILE A 362 13.78 -29.60 -3.21
CA ILE A 362 14.84 -30.41 -2.60
C ILE A 362 14.83 -31.89 -3.02
N THR A 363 13.79 -32.34 -3.73
CA THR A 363 13.64 -33.73 -4.20
C THR A 363 14.34 -33.95 -5.54
N GLU A 364 14.74 -32.87 -6.21
CA GLU A 364 15.35 -32.87 -7.55
C GLU A 364 14.49 -33.60 -8.60
N THR A 365 13.17 -33.51 -8.46
CA THR A 365 12.20 -34.13 -9.38
C THR A 365 11.85 -33.22 -10.55
N LEU A 366 11.88 -31.91 -10.34
CA LEU A 366 11.67 -30.91 -11.40
C LEU A 366 12.91 -30.80 -12.29
N GLN A 367 12.68 -30.75 -13.61
CA GLN A 367 13.73 -30.48 -14.61
C GLN A 367 13.97 -28.98 -14.79
N GLU A 368 15.02 -28.63 -15.54
CA GLU A 368 15.29 -27.24 -15.93
C GLU A 368 14.06 -26.64 -16.66
N ASN A 369 13.72 -25.39 -16.32
CA ASN A 369 12.51 -24.68 -16.80
C ASN A 369 11.16 -25.34 -16.44
N GLN A 370 11.13 -26.28 -15.49
CA GLN A 370 9.90 -26.76 -14.88
C GLN A 370 9.67 -26.11 -13.52
N ILE A 371 8.41 -25.85 -13.18
CA ILE A 371 8.00 -25.41 -11.84
C ILE A 371 6.87 -26.29 -11.32
N TYR A 372 6.72 -26.37 -10.01
CA TYR A 372 5.49 -26.86 -9.38
C TYR A 372 4.75 -25.71 -8.71
N CYS A 373 3.45 -25.64 -8.94
CA CYS A 373 2.59 -24.59 -8.37
C CYS A 373 1.22 -25.18 -8.05
N CYS A 374 0.88 -25.21 -6.76
CA CYS A 374 -0.43 -25.59 -6.27
C CYS A 374 -1.03 -24.42 -5.48
N VAL A 375 -2.23 -23.98 -5.84
CA VAL A 375 -2.89 -22.83 -5.22
C VAL A 375 -4.15 -23.27 -4.48
N SER A 376 -4.40 -22.65 -3.34
CA SER A 376 -5.66 -22.77 -2.61
C SER A 376 -6.73 -21.82 -3.14
N ASP A 377 -8.00 -22.16 -2.93
CA ASP A 377 -9.10 -21.21 -3.16
C ASP A 377 -9.24 -20.28 -1.93
N PRO A 378 -9.17 -18.95 -2.10
CA PRO A 378 -9.38 -18.00 -0.99
C PRO A 378 -10.70 -18.20 -0.24
N CYS A 379 -11.76 -18.62 -0.94
CA CYS A 379 -13.08 -18.86 -0.38
C CYS A 379 -13.21 -20.25 0.25
N ASN A 380 -12.35 -21.19 -0.15
CA ASN A 380 -12.27 -22.53 0.42
C ASN A 380 -10.81 -23.01 0.47
N PRO A 381 -10.05 -22.67 1.53
CA PRO A 381 -8.63 -23.03 1.64
C PRO A 381 -8.34 -24.54 1.63
N SER A 382 -9.37 -25.39 1.77
CA SER A 382 -9.24 -26.85 1.64
C SER A 382 -9.23 -27.30 0.17
N SER A 383 -9.80 -26.49 -0.72
CA SER A 383 -9.76 -26.70 -2.17
C SER A 383 -8.39 -26.33 -2.70
N ARG A 384 -7.79 -27.25 -3.47
CA ARG A 384 -6.45 -27.10 -4.04
C ARG A 384 -6.52 -27.30 -5.54
N LYS A 385 -5.76 -26.48 -6.28
CA LYS A 385 -5.64 -26.56 -7.73
C LYS A 385 -4.17 -26.60 -8.11
N VAL A 386 -3.73 -27.74 -8.65
CA VAL A 386 -2.41 -27.86 -9.28
C VAL A 386 -2.47 -27.17 -10.64
N ILE A 387 -1.51 -26.28 -10.88
CA ILE A 387 -1.37 -25.56 -12.15
C ILE A 387 -0.45 -26.38 -13.06
N THR A 388 -0.87 -26.60 -14.31
CA THR A 388 -0.13 -27.35 -15.31
C THR A 388 -0.10 -26.62 -16.65
N GLY A 389 0.93 -26.86 -17.44
CA GLY A 389 1.09 -26.28 -18.77
C GLY A 389 2.04 -25.09 -18.81
N ARG A 390 2.07 -24.40 -19.95
CA ARG A 390 2.98 -23.27 -20.17
C ARG A 390 2.57 -22.08 -19.30
N CYS A 391 3.55 -21.41 -18.71
CA CYS A 391 3.31 -20.20 -17.93
C CYS A 391 4.51 -19.26 -17.99
N ILE A 392 4.30 -18.03 -17.54
CA ILE A 392 5.40 -17.10 -17.26
C ILE A 392 5.62 -16.95 -15.77
N VAL A 393 6.88 -16.75 -15.40
CA VAL A 393 7.30 -16.38 -14.05
C VAL A 393 8.17 -15.14 -14.13
N PHE A 394 7.89 -14.19 -13.24
CA PHE A 394 8.73 -13.00 -13.06
C PHE A 394 8.62 -12.45 -11.65
N ARG A 395 9.59 -11.63 -11.27
CA ARG A 395 9.62 -10.94 -9.97
C ARG A 395 9.38 -9.45 -10.17
N ASN A 396 8.63 -8.85 -9.24
CA ASN A 396 8.42 -7.40 -9.23
C ASN A 396 9.44 -6.69 -8.32
N PRO A 397 9.97 -5.52 -8.72
CA PRO A 397 9.78 -4.87 -10.01
C PRO A 397 10.71 -5.47 -11.09
N CYS A 398 10.18 -5.69 -12.31
CA CYS A 398 10.96 -6.13 -13.46
C CYS A 398 11.26 -4.96 -14.41
N PHE A 399 12.44 -4.96 -15.01
CA PHE A 399 12.89 -3.85 -15.89
C PHE A 399 13.58 -4.35 -17.15
N HIS A 400 14.22 -5.51 -17.11
CA HIS A 400 14.86 -6.08 -18.29
C HIS A 400 13.89 -7.02 -19.00
N PRO A 401 13.81 -7.02 -20.35
CA PRO A 401 12.96 -7.94 -21.12
C PRO A 401 13.21 -9.43 -20.80
N GLY A 402 14.42 -9.78 -20.39
CA GLY A 402 14.79 -11.14 -19.95
C GLY A 402 14.33 -11.53 -18.54
N ASP A 403 13.73 -10.61 -17.78
CA ASP A 403 13.23 -10.89 -16.41
C ASP A 403 11.95 -11.73 -16.40
N ILE A 404 11.27 -11.83 -17.55
CA ILE A 404 10.08 -12.65 -17.74
C ILE A 404 10.52 -13.99 -18.34
N ARG A 405 10.38 -15.05 -17.55
CA ARG A 405 10.80 -16.41 -17.93
C ARG A 405 9.60 -17.23 -18.35
N ILE A 406 9.71 -17.92 -19.48
CA ILE A 406 8.69 -18.88 -19.94
C ILE A 406 9.09 -20.25 -19.38
N VAL A 407 8.21 -20.85 -18.59
CA VAL A 407 8.44 -22.14 -17.92
C VAL A 407 7.24 -23.05 -18.10
N THR A 408 7.40 -24.33 -17.74
CA THR A 408 6.31 -25.31 -17.76
C THR A 408 5.94 -25.69 -16.33
N ALA A 409 4.71 -25.40 -15.93
CA ALA A 409 4.16 -25.91 -14.68
C ALA A 409 3.80 -27.40 -14.87
N VAL A 410 4.28 -28.25 -13.97
CA VAL A 410 4.09 -29.70 -14.04
C VAL A 410 3.46 -30.23 -12.75
N GLU A 411 2.70 -31.31 -12.88
CA GLU A 411 2.26 -32.08 -11.73
C GLU A 411 3.44 -32.89 -11.19
N CYS A 412 3.62 -32.90 -9.87
CA CYS A 412 4.70 -33.62 -9.20
C CYS A 412 4.23 -34.19 -7.86
N GLU A 413 4.09 -35.51 -7.79
CA GLU A 413 3.58 -36.19 -6.59
C GLU A 413 4.45 -35.94 -5.35
N ALA A 414 5.77 -35.90 -5.52
CA ALA A 414 6.72 -35.63 -4.44
C ALA A 414 6.52 -34.25 -3.78
N LEU A 415 5.89 -33.31 -4.49
CA LEU A 415 5.67 -31.92 -4.05
C LEU A 415 4.21 -31.63 -3.65
N ASN A 416 3.30 -32.61 -3.69
CA ASN A 416 1.87 -32.44 -3.40
C ASN A 416 1.51 -31.93 -1.99
N HIS A 417 2.46 -31.97 -1.07
CA HIS A 417 2.32 -31.42 0.27
C HIS A 417 2.50 -29.89 0.31
N LEU A 418 3.07 -29.30 -0.74
CA LEU A 418 3.32 -27.86 -0.86
C LEU A 418 2.17 -27.16 -1.58
N VAL A 419 1.60 -26.15 -0.92
CA VAL A 419 0.49 -25.32 -1.38
C VAL A 419 0.82 -23.84 -1.14
N ASP A 420 0.36 -22.96 -2.03
CA ASP A 420 0.53 -21.51 -1.97
C ASP A 420 1.99 -21.04 -2.00
N VAL A 421 2.82 -21.79 -2.72
CA VAL A 421 4.21 -21.48 -3.04
C VAL A 421 4.49 -21.82 -4.51
N VAL A 422 5.49 -21.17 -5.10
CA VAL A 422 6.06 -21.63 -6.37
C VAL A 422 7.37 -22.35 -6.08
N VAL A 423 7.47 -23.61 -6.54
CA VAL A 423 8.63 -24.46 -6.33
C VAL A 423 9.50 -24.42 -7.58
N PHE A 424 10.74 -23.99 -7.40
CA PHE A 424 11.76 -23.93 -8.45
C PHE A 424 12.64 -25.17 -8.44
N PRO A 425 13.16 -25.61 -9.61
CA PRO A 425 14.01 -26.78 -9.70
C PRO A 425 15.36 -26.50 -9.05
N ALA A 426 15.94 -27.52 -8.40
CA ALA A 426 17.32 -27.48 -7.90
C ALA A 426 18.37 -27.81 -8.98
N VAL A 427 17.93 -27.94 -10.24
CA VAL A 427 18.73 -28.38 -11.39
C VAL A 427 18.65 -27.35 -12.52
N GLY A 428 19.66 -27.35 -13.38
CA GLY A 428 19.72 -26.50 -14.57
C GLY A 428 21.06 -25.80 -14.73
N SER A 429 21.16 -24.97 -15.77
CA SER A 429 22.34 -24.16 -16.07
C SER A 429 22.50 -22.97 -15.10
N ARG A 430 21.38 -22.31 -14.76
CA ARG A 430 21.26 -21.19 -13.82
C ARG A 430 19.95 -21.34 -13.02
N ASP A 431 19.91 -20.81 -11.81
CA ASP A 431 18.70 -20.83 -10.99
C ASP A 431 17.63 -19.85 -11.53
N LEU A 432 16.40 -20.33 -11.72
CA LEU A 432 15.28 -19.50 -12.23
C LEU A 432 15.01 -18.22 -11.40
N PRO A 433 15.11 -18.23 -10.06
CA PRO A 433 14.97 -17.02 -9.25
C PRO A 433 15.94 -15.89 -9.67
N SER A 434 17.23 -16.18 -9.87
CA SER A 434 18.23 -15.17 -10.24
C SER A 434 18.05 -14.66 -11.67
N GLU A 435 17.38 -15.41 -12.54
CA GLU A 435 16.96 -14.93 -13.87
C GLU A 435 15.82 -13.90 -13.78
N CYS A 436 14.99 -13.99 -12.74
CA CYS A 436 13.85 -13.13 -12.51
C CYS A 436 14.25 -11.87 -11.73
N SER A 437 14.86 -10.91 -12.41
CA SER A 437 15.32 -9.65 -11.82
C SER A 437 16.35 -9.82 -10.68
N GLY A 438 17.19 -10.87 -10.75
CA GLY A 438 18.18 -11.16 -9.68
C GLY A 438 17.54 -11.56 -8.36
N GLY A 439 16.40 -12.26 -8.40
CA GLY A 439 15.72 -12.74 -7.21
C GLY A 439 16.47 -13.86 -6.50
N ASP A 440 16.10 -14.11 -5.25
CA ASP A 440 16.58 -15.22 -4.43
C ASP A 440 15.38 -15.91 -3.74
N LEU A 441 15.64 -16.87 -2.84
CA LEU A 441 14.61 -17.56 -2.06
C LEU A 441 14.62 -17.14 -0.59
N ASP A 442 15.07 -15.91 -0.28
CA ASP A 442 15.16 -15.37 1.08
C ASP A 442 13.88 -14.67 1.58
N GLY A 443 12.85 -14.66 0.72
CA GLY A 443 11.55 -14.06 0.97
C GLY A 443 10.86 -13.44 -0.25
N ASP A 444 11.44 -13.59 -1.44
CA ASP A 444 10.90 -13.04 -2.68
C ASP A 444 9.61 -13.74 -3.11
N ASP A 445 8.67 -12.92 -3.58
CA ASP A 445 7.44 -13.37 -4.20
C ASP A 445 7.57 -13.29 -5.73
N PHE A 446 7.07 -14.31 -6.40
CA PHE A 446 7.07 -14.43 -7.85
C PHE A 446 5.65 -14.42 -8.37
N THR A 447 5.46 -13.74 -9.50
CA THR A 447 4.19 -13.74 -10.22
C THR A 447 4.22 -14.86 -11.24
N VAL A 448 3.32 -15.83 -11.09
CA VAL A 448 3.10 -16.92 -12.03
C VAL A 448 1.82 -16.63 -12.81
N ILE A 449 1.90 -16.52 -14.14
CA ILE A 449 0.73 -16.31 -15.00
C ILE A 449 0.64 -17.45 -16.01
N TYR A 450 -0.49 -18.14 -16.01
CA TYR A 450 -0.82 -19.27 -16.89
C TYR A 450 -2.01 -18.93 -17.81
N ASP A 451 -2.26 -17.64 -18.05
CA ASP A 451 -3.13 -17.18 -19.13
C ASP A 451 -2.33 -17.19 -20.44
N GLU A 452 -2.67 -18.08 -21.37
CA GLU A 452 -2.02 -18.21 -22.67
C GLU A 452 -1.94 -16.90 -23.46
N ARG A 453 -2.89 -15.97 -23.25
CA ARG A 453 -2.90 -14.65 -23.91
C ARG A 453 -1.80 -13.71 -23.41
N LEU A 454 -1.21 -14.00 -22.26
CA LEU A 454 -0.14 -13.21 -21.63
C LEU A 454 1.23 -13.90 -21.72
N ILE A 455 1.34 -15.04 -22.40
CA ILE A 455 2.61 -15.73 -22.59
C ILE A 455 3.26 -15.21 -23.87
N PRO A 456 4.44 -14.54 -23.79
CA PRO A 456 5.06 -13.95 -24.95
C PRO A 456 5.57 -15.04 -25.92
N PRO A 457 5.62 -14.74 -27.23
CA PRO A 457 6.08 -15.70 -28.24
C PRO A 457 7.59 -15.97 -28.14
N LYS A 458 8.36 -15.06 -27.54
CA LYS A 458 9.82 -15.14 -27.44
C LYS A 458 10.31 -14.81 -26.04
N MET A 459 11.30 -15.57 -25.60
CA MET A 459 12.06 -15.32 -24.38
C MET A 459 13.40 -14.66 -24.73
N TYR A 460 13.85 -13.73 -23.89
CA TYR A 460 15.15 -13.06 -24.02
C TYR A 460 16.10 -13.54 -22.93
N GLU A 461 17.40 -13.42 -23.19
CA GLU A 461 18.42 -13.74 -22.18
C GLU A 461 18.26 -12.84 -20.94
N PRO A 462 18.32 -13.42 -19.74
CA PRO A 462 18.24 -12.66 -18.50
C PRO A 462 19.47 -11.77 -18.35
N MET A 463 19.29 -10.61 -17.70
CA MET A 463 20.41 -9.73 -17.42
C MET A 463 21.38 -10.40 -16.43
N ASN A 464 22.66 -10.00 -16.48
CA ASN A 464 23.58 -10.34 -15.41
C ASN A 464 23.31 -9.42 -14.21
N TYR A 465 22.87 -10.02 -13.10
CA TYR A 465 22.53 -9.32 -11.86
C TYR A 465 23.68 -9.33 -10.84
N GLU A 466 24.91 -9.62 -11.27
CA GLU A 466 26.08 -9.58 -10.38
C GLU A 466 26.29 -8.17 -9.81
N ALA A 467 26.18 -8.07 -8.49
CA ALA A 467 26.31 -6.81 -7.78
C ALA A 467 27.76 -6.30 -7.80
N GLN A 468 27.90 -4.97 -7.84
CA GLN A 468 29.22 -4.34 -7.71
C GLN A 468 29.90 -4.72 -6.39
N LYS A 469 31.21 -5.00 -6.45
CA LYS A 469 31.99 -5.34 -5.26
C LYS A 469 31.91 -4.21 -4.22
N PRO A 470 31.52 -4.51 -2.97
CA PRO A 470 31.35 -3.48 -1.94
C PRO A 470 32.69 -2.82 -1.60
N ARG A 471 32.64 -1.56 -1.13
CA ARG A 471 33.83 -0.91 -0.57
C ARG A 471 34.14 -1.54 0.79
N MET A 472 35.38 -2.01 0.94
CA MET A 472 35.87 -2.65 2.16
C MET A 472 36.72 -1.65 2.97
N VAL A 473 36.65 -1.76 4.28
CA VAL A 473 37.49 -1.03 5.24
C VAL A 473 38.10 -2.02 6.22
N GLU A 474 39.24 -1.69 6.82
CA GLU A 474 39.91 -2.59 7.76
C GLU A 474 39.05 -2.87 8.99
N ASN A 475 38.46 -1.82 9.59
CA ASN A 475 37.52 -1.92 10.69
C ASN A 475 36.36 -0.94 10.45
N VAL A 476 35.12 -1.45 10.49
CA VAL A 476 33.92 -0.63 10.35
C VAL A 476 33.65 0.07 11.67
N THR A 477 33.63 1.41 11.65
CA THR A 477 33.27 2.24 12.80
C THR A 477 31.87 2.83 12.68
N MET A 478 31.31 3.30 13.80
CA MET A 478 30.03 4.01 13.78
C MET A 478 30.07 5.31 12.97
N GLU A 479 31.23 5.98 12.93
CA GLU A 479 31.45 7.14 12.06
C GLU A 479 31.20 6.75 10.60
N ASN A 480 31.78 5.62 10.16
CA ASN A 480 31.57 5.14 8.79
C ASN A 480 30.09 4.86 8.48
N ILE A 481 29.36 4.27 9.44
CA ILE A 481 27.93 3.95 9.28
C ILE A 481 27.09 5.23 9.19
N LYS A 482 27.36 6.23 10.04
CA LYS A 482 26.68 7.53 10.00
C LYS A 482 26.96 8.25 8.68
N SER A 483 28.23 8.32 8.25
CA SER A 483 28.58 8.92 6.94
C SER A 483 27.93 8.18 5.77
N PHE A 484 27.85 6.85 5.84
CA PHE A 484 27.15 6.05 4.83
C PHE A 484 25.66 6.39 4.74
N PHE A 485 24.98 6.57 5.88
CA PHE A 485 23.57 6.98 5.91
C PHE A 485 23.36 8.34 5.24
N VAL A 486 24.19 9.34 5.57
CA VAL A 486 24.12 10.68 4.94
C VAL A 486 24.36 10.59 3.44
N LYS A 487 25.39 9.85 3.02
CA LYS A 487 25.71 9.64 1.59
C LYS A 487 24.58 8.93 0.85
N TYR A 488 23.89 7.99 1.50
CA TYR A 488 22.75 7.29 0.92
C TYR A 488 21.61 8.26 0.61
N ILE A 489 21.20 9.08 1.57
CA ILE A 489 20.12 10.08 1.38
C ILE A 489 20.46 11.01 0.21
N PHE A 490 21.72 11.45 0.10
CA PHE A 490 22.18 12.31 -0.99
C PHE A 490 22.06 11.65 -2.37
N SER A 491 22.24 10.33 -2.43
CA SER A 491 22.42 9.58 -3.67
C SER A 491 21.26 8.61 -3.97
N ASP A 492 20.12 8.73 -3.29
CA ASP A 492 18.95 7.87 -3.53
C ASP A 492 18.24 8.24 -4.85
N LYS A 493 18.74 7.67 -5.95
CA LYS A 493 18.27 7.90 -7.32
C LYS A 493 17.30 6.81 -7.82
N LEU A 494 16.94 5.83 -6.98
CA LEU A 494 16.16 4.64 -7.38
C LEU A 494 14.84 5.02 -8.07
N GLY A 495 14.07 5.93 -7.45
CA GLY A 495 12.79 6.38 -7.98
C GLY A 495 12.92 7.19 -9.29
N MET A 496 14.02 7.92 -9.47
CA MET A 496 14.27 8.67 -10.70
C MET A 496 14.59 7.75 -11.88
N ILE A 497 15.44 6.75 -11.64
CA ILE A 497 15.82 5.74 -12.63
C ILE A 497 14.58 4.95 -13.06
N ALA A 498 13.74 4.52 -12.10
CA ALA A 498 12.51 3.81 -12.39
C ALA A 498 11.53 4.62 -13.27
N ASN A 499 11.36 5.91 -12.98
CA ASN A 499 10.52 6.80 -13.78
C ASN A 499 11.09 7.05 -15.18
N ALA A 500 12.42 7.22 -15.28
CA ALA A 500 13.08 7.42 -16.56
C ALA A 500 12.94 6.19 -17.46
N HIS A 501 13.07 4.97 -16.91
CA HIS A 501 12.84 3.74 -17.66
C HIS A 501 11.43 3.70 -18.24
N LEU A 502 10.41 3.98 -17.43
CA LEU A 502 9.02 3.96 -17.88
C LEU A 502 8.77 4.98 -18.99
N ALA A 503 9.27 6.21 -18.84
CA ALA A 503 9.13 7.26 -19.86
C ALA A 503 9.90 6.92 -21.15
N LYS A 504 11.12 6.38 -21.06
CA LYS A 504 11.93 6.01 -22.23
C LYS A 504 11.35 4.81 -22.97
N ALA A 505 10.87 3.80 -22.24
CA ALA A 505 10.20 2.64 -22.83
C ALA A 505 8.87 3.01 -23.49
N ASP A 506 8.19 4.04 -23.00
CA ASP A 506 7.02 4.59 -23.68
C ASP A 506 7.43 5.36 -24.95
N PHE A 507 8.45 6.21 -24.86
CA PHE A 507 8.89 7.08 -25.95
C PHE A 507 9.45 6.34 -27.17
N PHE A 508 10.27 5.30 -26.97
CA PHE A 508 10.89 4.57 -28.09
C PHE A 508 9.95 3.51 -28.65
N GLU A 509 9.86 3.40 -29.98
CA GLU A 509 9.00 2.43 -30.68
C GLU A 509 9.20 0.99 -30.18
N VAL A 510 10.45 0.50 -30.19
CA VAL A 510 10.84 -0.85 -29.69
C VAL A 510 10.66 -1.04 -28.17
N GLY A 511 10.22 -0.02 -27.46
CA GLY A 511 9.84 -0.08 -26.06
C GLY A 511 10.98 -0.41 -25.10
N ALA A 512 10.74 -1.35 -24.18
CA ALA A 512 11.74 -1.79 -23.21
C ALA A 512 12.93 -2.53 -23.82
N LEU A 513 12.85 -2.93 -25.10
CA LEU A 513 13.97 -3.56 -25.82
C LEU A 513 15.06 -2.54 -26.19
N HIS A 514 14.78 -1.24 -26.12
CA HIS A 514 15.72 -0.19 -26.46
C HIS A 514 16.97 -0.22 -25.55
N GLY A 515 18.16 0.06 -26.10
CA GLY A 515 19.43 -0.01 -25.37
C GLY A 515 19.48 0.89 -24.13
N GLN A 516 18.86 2.07 -24.19
CA GLN A 516 18.75 2.96 -23.01
C GLN A 516 17.88 2.36 -21.89
N CYS A 517 16.82 1.62 -22.24
CA CYS A 517 15.97 0.95 -21.26
C CYS A 517 16.73 -0.19 -20.58
N LYS A 518 17.49 -1.00 -21.34
CA LYS A 518 18.38 -2.03 -20.79
C LYS A 518 19.45 -1.45 -19.87
N ARG A 519 20.06 -0.31 -20.24
CA ARG A 519 21.01 0.38 -19.38
C ARG A 519 20.35 0.92 -18.10
N LEU A 520 19.14 1.45 -18.19
CA LEU A 520 18.35 1.89 -17.03
C LEU A 520 17.96 0.71 -16.13
N ALA A 521 17.70 -0.48 -16.68
CA ALA A 521 17.48 -1.70 -15.90
C ALA A 521 18.72 -2.08 -15.08
N GLN A 522 19.92 -2.01 -15.69
CA GLN A 522 21.19 -2.20 -14.96
C GLN A 522 21.36 -1.18 -13.84
N LEU A 523 21.16 0.12 -14.12
CA LEU A 523 21.27 1.17 -13.10
C LEU A 523 20.24 1.01 -11.98
N HIS A 524 19.05 0.50 -12.30
CA HIS A 524 18.03 0.19 -11.30
C HIS A 524 18.49 -0.96 -10.39
N SER A 525 19.09 -2.02 -10.95
CA SER A 525 19.70 -3.11 -10.17
C SER A 525 20.79 -2.57 -9.23
N ASP A 526 21.71 -1.77 -9.76
CA ASP A 526 22.79 -1.14 -8.97
C ASP A 526 22.21 -0.26 -7.84
N ALA A 527 21.12 0.46 -8.09
CA ALA A 527 20.42 1.27 -7.10
C ALA A 527 19.74 0.44 -6.00
N VAL A 528 19.16 -0.72 -6.34
CA VAL A 528 18.54 -1.64 -5.37
C VAL A 528 19.60 -2.25 -4.44
N ASP A 529 20.79 -2.50 -4.95
CA ASP A 529 21.91 -3.05 -4.18
C ASP A 529 22.77 -2.00 -3.50
N PHE A 530 22.62 -0.71 -3.79
CA PHE A 530 23.33 0.39 -3.11
C PHE A 530 23.29 0.28 -1.56
N PRO A 531 22.15 -0.01 -0.90
CA PRO A 531 22.10 -0.28 0.55
C PRO A 531 23.06 -1.37 1.06
N LYS A 532 23.47 -2.31 0.20
CA LYS A 532 24.35 -3.44 0.54
C LYS A 532 25.79 -3.24 0.02
N THR A 533 25.96 -2.57 -1.12
CA THR A 533 27.27 -2.38 -1.76
C THR A 533 27.98 -1.12 -1.28
N GLY A 534 27.21 -0.10 -0.87
CA GLY A 534 27.73 1.23 -0.54
C GLY A 534 28.14 2.06 -1.76
N ARG A 535 27.83 1.60 -2.98
CA ARG A 535 28.12 2.28 -4.23
C ARG A 535 26.83 2.83 -4.86
N PRO A 536 26.67 4.16 -4.96
CA PRO A 536 25.50 4.73 -5.61
C PRO A 536 25.59 4.52 -7.14
N PRO A 537 24.44 4.38 -7.82
CA PRO A 537 24.42 4.31 -9.28
C PRO A 537 24.80 5.66 -9.90
N GLU A 538 25.61 5.62 -10.95
CA GLU A 538 25.88 6.79 -11.80
C GLU A 538 24.71 6.97 -12.77
N PHE A 539 23.99 8.09 -12.66
CA PHE A 539 22.81 8.36 -13.48
C PHE A 539 23.07 9.49 -14.48
N PRO A 540 23.58 9.16 -15.69
CA PRO A 540 24.06 10.15 -16.64
C PRO A 540 22.91 10.91 -17.33
N PRO A 541 23.14 12.16 -17.79
CA PRO A 541 22.09 13.03 -18.32
C PRO A 541 21.26 12.45 -19.47
N GLU A 542 21.88 11.69 -20.39
CA GLU A 542 21.25 11.12 -21.58
C GLU A 542 20.17 10.06 -21.26
N LEU A 543 20.31 9.40 -20.10
CA LEU A 543 19.33 8.43 -19.61
C LEU A 543 18.18 9.09 -18.84
N ARG A 544 18.29 10.38 -18.51
CA ARG A 544 17.23 11.12 -17.83
C ARG A 544 16.10 11.43 -18.83
N ALA A 545 14.86 11.36 -18.36
CA ALA A 545 13.70 11.74 -19.16
C ALA A 545 13.44 13.24 -19.00
N SER A 546 13.36 13.97 -20.13
CA SER A 546 13.01 15.40 -20.18
C SER A 546 11.51 15.63 -20.39
N LYS A 547 10.86 14.73 -21.14
CA LYS A 547 9.42 14.67 -21.37
C LYS A 547 8.87 13.37 -20.80
N PHE A 548 7.65 13.41 -20.30
CA PHE A 548 6.97 12.26 -19.70
C PHE A 548 5.65 11.97 -20.41
N PRO A 549 5.22 10.70 -20.47
CA PRO A 549 3.89 10.38 -20.96
C PRO A 549 2.81 10.85 -19.99
N ASP A 550 1.63 11.18 -20.53
CA ASP A 550 0.45 11.72 -19.84
C ASP A 550 0.02 10.90 -18.62
N PHE A 551 0.07 9.57 -18.70
CA PHE A 551 -0.31 8.69 -17.59
C PHE A 551 0.62 8.78 -16.36
N MET A 552 1.75 9.47 -16.46
CA MET A 552 2.66 9.70 -15.32
C MET A 552 2.33 10.97 -14.50
N GLU A 553 1.40 11.82 -14.96
CA GLU A 553 0.86 12.99 -14.24
C GLU A 553 1.95 13.92 -13.64
N LYS A 554 3.03 14.20 -14.38
CA LYS A 554 4.12 15.08 -13.92
C LYS A 554 3.79 16.54 -14.19
N ALA A 555 3.01 17.16 -13.30
CA ALA A 555 2.54 18.54 -13.43
C ALA A 555 3.67 19.59 -13.56
N ASP A 556 4.85 19.33 -13.01
CA ASP A 556 6.04 20.20 -13.06
C ASP A 556 6.91 19.97 -14.30
N ARG A 557 6.52 19.06 -15.21
CA ARG A 557 7.34 18.63 -16.35
C ARG A 557 6.56 18.68 -17.65
N GLN A 558 7.29 18.72 -18.76
CA GLN A 558 6.69 18.60 -20.09
C GLN A 558 6.07 17.20 -20.26
N SER A 559 4.83 17.17 -20.76
CA SER A 559 4.08 15.93 -20.98
C SER A 559 3.73 15.76 -22.47
N TYR A 560 3.61 14.51 -22.93
CA TYR A 560 3.04 14.16 -24.23
C TYR A 560 1.98 13.07 -24.08
N GLU A 561 1.05 12.98 -25.04
CA GLU A 561 0.05 11.92 -25.04
C GLU A 561 0.67 10.60 -25.51
N SER A 562 0.76 9.60 -24.62
CA SER A 562 1.28 8.28 -24.97
C SER A 562 0.35 7.57 -25.94
N GLN A 563 0.90 7.06 -27.04
CA GLN A 563 0.17 6.26 -28.04
C GLN A 563 0.25 4.75 -27.75
N LYS A 564 0.92 4.34 -26.66
CA LYS A 564 1.05 2.94 -26.27
C LYS A 564 -0.04 2.52 -25.29
N VAL A 565 -0.16 1.20 -25.07
CA VAL A 565 -1.14 0.59 -24.17
C VAL A 565 -1.32 1.31 -22.83
N LEU A 566 -0.26 1.75 -22.15
CA LEU A 566 -0.40 2.42 -20.86
C LEU A 566 -1.15 3.76 -20.97
N GLY A 567 -0.87 4.54 -22.02
CA GLY A 567 -1.61 5.77 -22.33
C GLY A 567 -3.08 5.48 -22.65
N ILE A 568 -3.33 4.47 -23.47
CA ILE A 568 -4.69 4.02 -23.85
C ILE A 568 -5.48 3.61 -22.60
N LEU A 569 -4.91 2.74 -21.76
CA LEU A 569 -5.54 2.29 -20.51
C LEU A 569 -5.86 3.46 -19.58
N TYR A 570 -4.90 4.39 -19.41
CA TYR A 570 -5.06 5.57 -18.55
C TYR A 570 -6.20 6.48 -19.02
N ARG A 571 -6.27 6.77 -20.33
CA ARG A 571 -7.32 7.64 -20.91
C ARG A 571 -8.67 6.95 -21.01
N SER A 572 -8.72 5.62 -21.16
CA SER A 572 -9.96 4.85 -21.22
C SER A 572 -10.76 4.82 -19.91
N ILE A 573 -10.12 5.13 -18.78
CA ILE A 573 -10.79 5.17 -17.48
C ILE A 573 -11.10 6.62 -17.14
N ASN A 574 -12.38 6.96 -17.21
CA ASN A 574 -12.84 8.21 -16.67
C ASN A 574 -13.13 8.05 -15.17
N VAL A 575 -12.32 8.69 -14.32
CA VAL A 575 -12.55 8.79 -12.87
C VAL A 575 -13.00 10.22 -12.53
N SER A 576 -13.51 10.98 -13.52
CA SER A 576 -13.95 12.37 -13.34
C SER A 576 -15.29 12.51 -12.65
N GLU A 577 -15.93 11.41 -12.25
CA GLU A 577 -17.05 11.49 -11.31
C GLU A 577 -16.48 11.90 -9.97
N GLU A 578 -16.64 13.18 -9.62
CA GLU A 578 -16.51 13.63 -8.24
C GLU A 578 -17.36 12.69 -7.38
N TYR A 579 -16.75 12.10 -6.36
CA TYR A 579 -17.52 11.31 -5.40
C TYR A 579 -18.55 12.24 -4.77
N THR A 580 -19.81 12.06 -5.14
CA THR A 580 -20.94 12.76 -4.52
C THR A 580 -21.50 11.86 -3.43
N PRO A 581 -21.29 12.20 -2.15
CA PRO A 581 -21.85 11.44 -1.04
C PRO A 581 -23.37 11.43 -1.14
N GLN A 582 -23.97 10.27 -0.98
CA GLN A 582 -25.42 10.15 -0.80
C GLN A 582 -25.73 10.38 0.68
N THR A 583 -25.83 11.64 1.08
CA THR A 583 -26.12 12.06 2.47
C THR A 583 -27.62 12.22 2.75
N ASN A 584 -28.43 12.37 1.71
CA ASN A 584 -29.87 12.60 1.86
C ASN A 584 -30.54 11.30 2.33
N LEU A 585 -30.88 11.26 3.61
CA LEU A 585 -31.67 10.19 4.20
C LEU A 585 -33.14 10.54 4.04
N ASN A 586 -33.93 9.61 3.51
CA ASN A 586 -35.39 9.69 3.56
C ASN A 586 -35.96 8.53 4.38
N ILE A 587 -37.28 8.54 4.60
CA ILE A 587 -37.94 7.49 5.38
C ILE A 587 -37.74 6.08 4.78
N GLU A 588 -37.52 5.99 3.47
CA GLU A 588 -37.25 4.73 2.76
C GLU A 588 -35.85 4.18 3.07
N ASN A 589 -34.95 4.99 3.65
CA ASN A 589 -33.62 4.58 4.09
C ASN A 589 -33.58 4.06 5.53
N PHE A 590 -34.68 4.14 6.27
CA PHE A 590 -34.79 3.59 7.62
C PHE A 590 -35.12 2.09 7.55
N ASP A 591 -34.18 1.24 7.96
CA ASP A 591 -34.34 -0.21 7.87
C ASP A 591 -35.13 -0.77 9.05
N GLU A 592 -36.43 -0.97 8.85
CA GLU A 592 -37.35 -1.53 9.85
C GLU A 592 -36.95 -2.93 10.33
N ARG A 593 -36.11 -3.68 9.58
CA ARG A 593 -35.61 -5.00 10.03
C ARG A 593 -34.76 -4.87 11.30
N LEU A 594 -34.21 -3.69 11.57
CA LEU A 594 -33.36 -3.47 12.73
C LEU A 594 -34.15 -3.22 14.01
N TYR A 595 -35.48 -3.11 13.95
CA TYR A 595 -36.31 -2.87 15.13
C TYR A 595 -36.10 -3.93 16.23
N VAL A 596 -35.86 -3.45 17.44
CA VAL A 596 -35.74 -4.27 18.66
C VAL A 596 -36.49 -3.56 19.78
N GLU A 597 -37.33 -4.30 20.50
CA GLU A 597 -38.11 -3.77 21.63
C GLU A 597 -37.21 -3.36 22.81
N GLY A 598 -37.64 -2.38 23.61
CA GLY A 598 -36.87 -1.87 24.76
C GLY A 598 -35.70 -0.94 24.42
N TYR A 599 -35.62 -0.45 23.18
CA TYR A 599 -34.57 0.49 22.74
C TYR A 599 -34.71 1.89 23.36
N ASP A 600 -35.94 2.28 23.75
CA ASP A 600 -36.24 3.60 24.30
C ASP A 600 -35.40 3.92 25.56
N GLU A 601 -35.08 2.91 26.37
CA GLU A 601 -34.23 3.03 27.56
C GLU A 601 -32.82 3.56 27.24
N PHE A 602 -32.35 3.36 26.00
CA PHE A 602 -30.99 3.69 25.58
C PHE A 602 -30.89 4.96 24.73
N LEU A 603 -32.01 5.60 24.38
CA LEU A 603 -32.03 6.73 23.44
C LEU A 603 -31.22 7.93 23.93
N ASP A 604 -31.35 8.31 25.21
CA ASP A 604 -30.65 9.49 25.74
C ASP A 604 -29.13 9.28 25.81
N ASP A 605 -28.69 8.09 26.21
CA ASP A 605 -27.27 7.69 26.17
C ASP A 605 -26.76 7.67 24.71
N ALA A 606 -27.54 7.10 23.79
CA ALA A 606 -27.21 7.06 22.37
C ALA A 606 -27.05 8.46 21.76
N ARG A 607 -27.97 9.40 22.02
CA ARG A 607 -27.86 10.80 21.55
C ARG A 607 -26.64 11.52 22.12
N LYS A 608 -26.29 11.25 23.38
CA LYS A 608 -25.08 11.83 23.99
C LYS A 608 -23.82 11.28 23.31
N LEU A 609 -23.70 9.95 23.22
CA LEU A 609 -22.55 9.29 22.62
C LEU A 609 -22.40 9.61 21.13
N LYS A 610 -23.51 9.70 20.39
CA LYS A 610 -23.50 10.14 18.98
C LYS A 610 -22.89 11.53 18.83
N ARG A 611 -23.33 12.51 19.63
CA ARG A 611 -22.79 13.89 19.57
C ARG A 611 -21.28 13.93 19.84
N GLU A 612 -20.82 13.17 20.82
CA GLU A 612 -19.39 13.05 21.13
C GLU A 612 -18.62 12.35 19.98
N TYR A 613 -19.21 11.32 19.38
CA TYR A 613 -18.61 10.59 18.26
C TYR A 613 -18.49 11.49 17.02
N ASP A 614 -19.57 12.17 16.66
CA ASP A 614 -19.62 13.09 15.52
C ASP A 614 -18.59 14.21 15.68
N ALA A 615 -18.47 14.78 16.88
CA ALA A 615 -17.45 15.80 17.17
C ALA A 615 -16.01 15.26 16.97
N ASN A 616 -15.73 14.02 17.39
CA ASN A 616 -14.42 13.40 17.19
C ASN A 616 -14.13 13.14 15.70
N ILE A 617 -15.11 12.66 14.92
CA ILE A 617 -14.93 12.42 13.48
C ILE A 617 -14.77 13.75 12.73
N ARG A 618 -15.55 14.79 13.03
CA ARG A 618 -15.35 16.15 12.47
C ARG A 618 -13.97 16.70 12.82
N GLY A 619 -13.48 16.41 14.03
CA GLY A 619 -12.11 16.74 14.43
C GLY A 619 -11.07 16.12 13.48
N LEU A 620 -11.21 14.84 13.13
CA LEU A 620 -10.33 14.18 12.15
C LEU A 620 -10.49 14.76 10.75
N MET A 621 -11.72 15.01 10.31
CA MET A 621 -12.01 15.62 9.00
C MET A 621 -11.29 16.97 8.86
N ASN A 622 -11.43 17.84 9.86
CA ASN A 622 -10.77 19.15 9.89
C ASN A 622 -9.24 19.03 9.98
N GLN A 623 -8.74 18.11 10.81
CA GLN A 623 -7.30 17.90 10.99
C GLN A 623 -6.61 17.47 9.69
N PHE A 624 -7.25 16.60 8.92
CA PHE A 624 -6.66 16.01 7.70
C PHE A 624 -7.19 16.65 6.40
N GLY A 625 -8.08 17.64 6.49
CA GLY A 625 -8.69 18.30 5.33
C GLY A 625 -9.55 17.36 4.47
N ILE A 626 -10.25 16.41 5.11
CA ILE A 626 -11.14 15.43 4.46
C ILE A 626 -12.58 15.93 4.53
N MET A 627 -13.31 15.81 3.43
CA MET A 627 -14.64 16.41 3.30
C MET A 627 -15.76 15.58 3.91
N THR A 628 -15.61 14.27 3.98
CA THR A 628 -16.73 13.37 4.30
C THR A 628 -16.37 12.41 5.43
N GLU A 629 -17.35 12.09 6.28
CA GLU A 629 -17.16 11.07 7.32
C GLU A 629 -16.95 9.67 6.74
N ILE A 630 -17.46 9.40 5.54
CA ILE A 630 -17.37 8.11 4.87
C ILE A 630 -15.91 7.85 4.46
N GLU A 631 -15.22 8.85 3.90
CA GLU A 631 -13.79 8.75 3.60
C GLU A 631 -12.97 8.51 4.87
N VAL A 632 -13.26 9.23 5.97
CA VAL A 632 -12.57 9.01 7.24
C VAL A 632 -12.81 7.58 7.73
N THR A 633 -14.06 7.14 7.81
CA THR A 633 -14.44 5.88 8.46
C THR A 633 -14.06 4.63 7.66
N SER A 634 -13.85 4.78 6.34
CA SER A 634 -13.35 3.75 5.42
C SER A 634 -11.84 3.80 5.19
N GLY A 635 -11.21 4.96 5.35
CA GLY A 635 -9.82 5.19 4.92
C GLY A 635 -9.65 5.33 3.39
N TYR A 636 -10.73 5.24 2.60
CA TYR A 636 -10.73 5.39 1.15
C TYR A 636 -10.72 6.88 0.76
N ILE A 637 -9.59 7.55 0.97
CA ILE A 637 -9.46 8.99 0.76
C ILE A 637 -9.36 9.32 -0.75
N VAL A 638 -10.37 10.01 -1.26
CA VAL A 638 -10.48 10.44 -2.66
C VAL A 638 -9.74 11.75 -2.85
N ASN A 639 -10.05 12.77 -2.06
CA ASN A 639 -9.48 14.11 -2.18
C ASN A 639 -9.22 14.71 -0.78
N THR A 640 -8.11 15.43 -0.64
CA THR A 640 -7.83 16.28 0.53
C THR A 640 -7.79 17.73 0.10
N ILE A 641 -8.51 18.62 0.78
CA ILE A 641 -8.57 20.05 0.45
C ILE A 641 -7.21 20.73 0.64
N THR A 642 -6.45 20.29 1.65
CA THR A 642 -5.13 20.80 1.94
C THR A 642 -4.14 20.34 0.87
N LYS A 643 -4.04 21.10 -0.23
CA LYS A 643 -2.97 21.00 -1.25
C LYS A 643 -1.57 21.28 -0.70
N VAL A 644 -1.47 21.59 0.61
CA VAL A 644 -0.25 22.01 1.31
C VAL A 644 0.64 20.81 1.66
N ASP A 645 0.07 19.64 1.90
CA ASP A 645 0.85 18.43 2.20
C ASP A 645 0.98 17.55 0.94
N LYS A 646 2.15 17.59 0.30
CA LYS A 646 2.56 16.59 -0.73
C LYS A 646 2.83 15.20 -0.12
N LYS A 647 2.23 14.85 1.01
CA LYS A 647 2.31 13.51 1.57
C LYS A 647 1.72 12.52 0.57
N LYS A 648 2.33 11.34 0.45
CA LYS A 648 1.77 10.31 -0.44
C LYS A 648 0.38 9.94 0.08
N PRO A 649 -0.62 9.69 -0.79
CA PRO A 649 -1.97 9.34 -0.36
C PRO A 649 -2.03 8.18 0.67
N ARG A 650 -1.10 7.21 0.56
CA ARG A 650 -0.96 6.12 1.53
C ARG A 650 -0.62 6.58 2.94
N ASP A 651 0.19 7.63 3.07
CA ASP A 651 0.61 8.17 4.37
C ASP A 651 -0.54 8.92 5.04
N VAL A 652 -1.40 9.57 4.25
CA VAL A 652 -2.64 10.21 4.73
C VAL A 652 -3.62 9.14 5.21
N THR A 653 -3.95 8.13 4.38
CA THR A 653 -4.81 7.02 4.79
C THR A 653 -4.32 6.37 6.08
N LYS A 654 -3.02 6.08 6.18
CA LYS A 654 -2.43 5.50 7.39
C LYS A 654 -2.63 6.40 8.61
N SER A 655 -2.35 7.69 8.49
CA SER A 655 -2.50 8.64 9.61
C SER A 655 -3.95 8.75 10.08
N VAL A 656 -4.91 8.77 9.14
CA VAL A 656 -6.35 8.80 9.43
C VAL A 656 -6.78 7.53 10.15
N MET A 657 -6.37 6.36 9.63
CA MET A 657 -6.75 5.07 10.24
C MET A 657 -6.12 4.87 11.62
N GLU A 658 -4.87 5.31 11.82
CA GLU A 658 -4.20 5.30 13.13
C GLU A 658 -4.94 6.16 14.18
N ALA A 659 -5.57 7.26 13.76
CA ALA A 659 -6.38 8.12 14.64
C ALA A 659 -7.81 7.57 14.85
N LEU A 660 -8.42 6.99 13.81
CA LEU A 660 -9.78 6.46 13.84
C LEU A 660 -9.91 5.16 14.65
N ILE A 661 -8.95 4.24 14.53
CA ILE A 661 -9.02 2.92 15.18
C ILE A 661 -9.20 3.06 16.72
N PRO A 662 -8.43 3.91 17.43
CA PRO A 662 -8.66 4.20 18.84
C PRO A 662 -10.06 4.74 19.15
N ILE A 663 -10.61 5.60 18.29
CA ILE A 663 -11.96 6.15 18.43
C ILE A 663 -13.00 5.03 18.33
N LYS A 664 -12.96 4.21 17.26
CA LYS A 664 -13.87 3.06 17.10
C LYS A 664 -13.81 2.11 18.31
N ARG A 665 -12.60 1.81 18.80
CA ARG A 665 -12.40 0.98 20.00
C ARG A 665 -12.96 1.61 21.27
N HIS A 666 -12.83 2.93 21.43
CA HIS A 666 -13.36 3.65 22.58
C HIS A 666 -14.88 3.52 22.66
N TYR A 667 -15.58 3.82 21.57
CA TYR A 667 -17.04 3.74 21.52
C TYR A 667 -17.55 2.29 21.59
N LYS A 668 -16.88 1.33 20.93
CA LYS A 668 -17.21 -0.10 21.12
C LYS A 668 -17.09 -0.51 22.60
N LYS A 669 -16.07 -0.01 23.31
CA LYS A 669 -15.94 -0.27 24.75
C LYS A 669 -17.02 0.42 25.59
N LEU A 670 -17.45 1.64 25.23
CA LEU A 670 -18.56 2.31 25.91
C LEU A 670 -19.90 1.59 25.69
N PHE A 671 -20.08 0.99 24.51
CA PHE A 671 -21.21 0.11 24.23
C PHE A 671 -21.17 -1.14 25.11
N GLU A 672 -20.03 -1.82 25.16
CA GLU A 672 -19.88 -3.12 25.81
C GLU A 672 -19.81 -3.05 27.35
N GLN A 673 -19.29 -1.96 27.93
CA GLN A 673 -18.95 -1.90 29.37
C GLN A 673 -20.12 -2.16 30.32
N GLU A 674 -21.36 -1.88 29.92
CA GLU A 674 -22.54 -2.12 30.76
C GLU A 674 -22.99 -3.59 30.78
N PHE A 675 -22.50 -4.40 29.84
CA PHE A 675 -22.90 -5.79 29.64
C PHE A 675 -21.88 -6.80 30.19
N TYR A 676 -20.62 -6.40 30.38
CA TYR A 676 -19.53 -7.30 30.81
C TYR A 676 -19.05 -7.09 32.26
N ASN A 677 -19.92 -6.61 33.15
CA ASN A 677 -19.59 -6.50 34.56
C ASN A 677 -19.56 -7.90 35.22
N GLY A 678 -18.39 -8.32 35.73
CA GLY A 678 -18.26 -9.54 36.55
C GLY A 678 -17.17 -10.54 36.12
N GLY A 679 -16.34 -10.25 35.12
CA GLY A 679 -15.22 -11.13 34.72
C GLY A 679 -15.62 -12.43 34.00
N SER A 680 -16.91 -12.60 33.71
CA SER A 680 -17.44 -13.65 32.83
C SER A 680 -17.61 -13.11 31.41
N ASN A 681 -17.03 -13.78 30.43
CA ASN A 681 -17.23 -13.50 28.99
C ASN A 681 -18.48 -14.22 28.43
N ILE A 682 -19.34 -14.78 29.29
CA ILE A 682 -20.53 -15.52 28.85
C ILE A 682 -21.68 -14.53 28.62
N ILE A 683 -22.07 -14.37 27.35
CA ILE A 683 -23.22 -13.55 26.96
C ILE A 683 -24.49 -14.39 27.13
N THR A 684 -25.32 -14.07 28.13
CA THR A 684 -26.64 -14.68 28.28
C THR A 684 -27.60 -14.17 27.21
N HIS A 685 -28.69 -14.89 26.95
CA HIS A 685 -29.71 -14.45 25.99
C HIS A 685 -30.32 -13.09 26.38
N GLU A 686 -30.51 -12.84 27.68
CA GLU A 686 -31.01 -11.56 28.20
C GLU A 686 -30.03 -10.41 27.94
N VAL A 687 -28.74 -10.62 28.22
CA VAL A 687 -27.68 -9.65 27.93
C VAL A 687 -27.62 -9.38 26.42
N ARG A 688 -27.70 -10.42 25.59
CA ARG A 688 -27.72 -10.28 24.12
C ARG A 688 -28.92 -9.45 23.65
N SER A 689 -30.11 -9.70 24.18
CA SER A 689 -31.30 -8.93 23.84
C SER A 689 -31.15 -7.45 24.18
N ARG A 690 -30.61 -7.12 25.36
CA ARG A 690 -30.36 -5.71 25.73
C ARG A 690 -29.28 -5.06 24.87
N MET A 691 -28.22 -5.79 24.50
CA MET A 691 -27.23 -5.31 23.53
C MET A 691 -27.88 -4.97 22.19
N GLU A 692 -28.80 -5.80 21.71
CA GLU A 692 -29.52 -5.56 20.46
C GLU A 692 -30.44 -4.33 20.55
N SER A 693 -31.17 -4.14 21.66
CA SER A 693 -31.96 -2.93 21.93
C SER A 693 -31.08 -1.67 21.91
N LYS A 694 -29.90 -1.72 22.53
CA LYS A 694 -28.95 -0.60 22.51
C LYS A 694 -28.35 -0.34 21.13
N ALA A 695 -28.01 -1.39 20.38
CA ALA A 695 -27.53 -1.26 19.00
C ALA A 695 -28.59 -0.63 18.09
N TYR A 696 -29.85 -1.03 18.24
CA TYR A 696 -30.95 -0.39 17.52
C TYR A 696 -31.15 1.08 17.96
N ALA A 697 -31.02 1.41 19.24
CA ALA A 697 -31.07 2.80 19.69
C ALA A 697 -29.97 3.66 19.03
N TRP A 698 -28.75 3.13 18.89
CA TRP A 698 -27.67 3.80 18.15
C TRP A 698 -28.01 4.00 16.67
N TYR A 699 -28.65 3.01 16.04
CA TYR A 699 -29.13 3.13 14.66
C TYR A 699 -30.25 4.18 14.54
N TYR A 700 -31.22 4.15 15.46
CA TYR A 700 -32.36 5.06 15.50
C TYR A 700 -31.91 6.52 15.56
N VAL A 701 -31.02 6.88 16.49
CA VAL A 701 -30.53 8.27 16.64
C VAL A 701 -29.68 8.76 15.46
N SER A 702 -29.26 7.85 14.57
CA SER A 702 -28.48 8.17 13.38
C SER A 702 -29.29 8.19 12.08
N TYR A 703 -30.39 7.44 12.00
CA TYR A 703 -31.12 7.23 10.76
C TYR A 703 -32.58 7.67 10.81
N HIS A 704 -33.19 7.77 12.00
CA HIS A 704 -34.61 8.05 12.09
C HIS A 704 -34.90 9.51 11.70
N PRO A 705 -35.88 9.80 10.81
CA PRO A 705 -36.15 11.16 10.33
C PRO A 705 -36.41 12.20 11.42
N SER A 706 -36.90 11.79 12.60
CA SER A 706 -37.12 12.71 13.73
C SER A 706 -35.84 13.17 14.42
N GLU A 707 -34.71 12.54 14.16
CA GLU A 707 -33.41 12.82 14.78
C GLU A 707 -32.46 13.56 13.81
N LEU A 708 -32.85 13.69 12.54
CA LEU A 708 -32.07 14.35 11.50
C LEU A 708 -32.26 15.88 11.56
N GLY A 709 -31.17 16.61 11.41
CA GLY A 709 -31.21 18.06 11.26
C GLY A 709 -31.61 18.49 9.86
N ASP A 710 -32.00 19.77 9.71
CA ASP A 710 -32.42 20.34 8.42
C ASP A 710 -31.27 20.42 7.39
N ASP A 711 -30.01 20.41 7.85
CA ASP A 711 -28.82 20.38 6.99
C ASP A 711 -28.30 18.95 6.84
N ASP A 712 -28.51 18.36 5.65
CA ASP A 712 -28.02 17.03 5.29
C ASP A 712 -26.49 16.88 5.45
N SER A 713 -25.72 17.97 5.38
CA SER A 713 -24.27 17.93 5.56
C SER A 713 -23.84 17.78 7.02
N GLU A 714 -24.74 18.06 7.98
CA GLU A 714 -24.50 17.86 9.41
C GLU A 714 -24.90 16.47 9.90
N ASN A 715 -25.72 15.75 9.11
CA ASN A 715 -26.28 14.44 9.42
C ASN A 715 -25.25 13.31 9.22
N MET A 716 -24.54 12.97 10.30
CA MET A 716 -23.55 11.88 10.31
C MET A 716 -24.19 10.52 10.69
N ILE A 717 -23.94 9.51 9.86
CA ILE A 717 -24.58 8.17 9.92
C ILE A 717 -23.61 7.04 10.28
N SER A 718 -22.31 7.31 10.42
CA SER A 718 -21.32 6.25 10.66
C SER A 718 -21.33 5.64 12.07
N PHE A 719 -21.92 6.32 13.06
CA PHE A 719 -21.93 5.95 14.48
C PHE A 719 -22.44 4.52 14.79
N PRO A 720 -23.64 4.09 14.35
CA PRO A 720 -24.17 2.75 14.66
C PRO A 720 -23.29 1.60 14.14
N TRP A 721 -22.54 1.84 13.06
CA TRP A 721 -21.73 0.82 12.40
C TRP A 721 -20.46 0.43 13.17
N ILE A 722 -20.19 1.10 14.30
CA ILE A 722 -19.19 0.64 15.28
C ILE A 722 -19.54 -0.75 15.82
N VAL A 723 -20.83 -1.08 15.89
CA VAL A 723 -21.38 -2.38 16.32
C VAL A 723 -22.09 -3.10 15.16
N HIS A 724 -21.53 -3.00 13.96
CA HIS A 724 -22.09 -3.61 12.75
C HIS A 724 -22.33 -5.13 12.89
N ASP A 725 -21.52 -5.83 13.69
CA ASP A 725 -21.68 -7.25 13.99
C ASP A 725 -23.07 -7.55 14.58
N ILE A 726 -23.53 -6.73 15.53
CA ILE A 726 -24.83 -6.87 16.17
C ILE A 726 -25.97 -6.48 15.21
N LEU A 727 -25.80 -5.38 14.47
CA LEU A 727 -26.79 -4.92 13.49
C LEU A 727 -27.00 -5.93 12.35
N CYS A 728 -25.92 -6.54 11.85
CA CYS A 728 -25.98 -7.62 10.88
C CYS A 728 -26.77 -8.81 11.43
N ASP A 729 -26.52 -9.23 12.68
CA ASP A 729 -27.25 -10.34 13.30
C ASP A 729 -28.75 -10.06 13.42
N ILE A 730 -29.14 -8.83 13.81
CA ILE A 730 -30.55 -8.41 13.86
C ILE A 730 -31.17 -8.47 12.47
N ALA A 731 -30.51 -7.85 11.47
CA ALA A 731 -31.01 -7.81 10.09
C ALA A 731 -31.19 -9.21 9.49
N VAL A 732 -30.20 -10.10 9.66
CA VAL A 732 -30.27 -11.49 9.19
C VAL A 732 -31.42 -12.24 9.85
N ARG A 733 -31.60 -12.08 11.16
CA ARG A 733 -32.69 -12.74 11.91
C ARG A 733 -34.07 -12.26 11.44
N ASN A 734 -34.24 -10.96 11.22
CA ASN A 734 -35.51 -10.36 10.86
C ASN A 734 -35.80 -10.40 9.35
N ASN A 735 -34.81 -10.73 8.51
CA ASN A 735 -34.95 -10.88 7.06
C ASN A 735 -36.04 -11.90 6.64
N HIS A 736 -36.31 -12.89 7.50
CA HIS A 736 -37.36 -13.89 7.30
C HIS A 736 -38.77 -13.41 7.67
N LYS A 737 -38.91 -12.40 8.55
CA LYS A 737 -40.21 -11.89 9.01
C LYS A 737 -40.85 -10.94 7.99
N VAL A 738 -40.06 -10.13 7.29
CA VAL A 738 -40.55 -9.12 6.32
C VAL A 738 -41.13 -9.74 5.04
N LYS A 739 -40.73 -10.97 4.67
CA LYS A 739 -41.32 -11.68 3.52
C LYS A 739 -42.78 -12.12 3.74
N GLY A 740 -43.31 -12.04 4.96
CA GLY A 740 -44.68 -12.48 5.31
C GLY A 740 -45.75 -11.39 5.39
N THR A 741 -45.39 -10.10 5.36
CA THR A 741 -46.29 -8.99 5.76
C THR A 741 -46.32 -7.82 4.79
N ARG A 742 -46.40 -8.08 3.48
CA ARG A 742 -47.03 -7.13 2.55
C ARG A 742 -48.52 -7.46 2.42
N ARG A 743 -49.30 -7.20 3.49
CA ARG A 743 -50.73 -6.91 3.37
C ARG A 743 -50.92 -5.49 3.87
N VAL A 744 -51.32 -4.63 2.95
CA VAL A 744 -51.68 -3.23 3.17
C VAL A 744 -52.74 -3.18 4.27
N SER A 745 -52.38 -2.67 5.45
CA SER A 745 -53.32 -2.22 6.46
C SER A 745 -53.37 -0.69 6.39
N THR A 746 -54.49 -0.17 5.88
CA THR A 746 -54.86 1.23 5.92
C THR A 746 -54.91 1.76 7.36
N PRO A 747 -54.51 3.01 7.62
CA PRO A 747 -54.58 3.61 8.95
C PRO A 747 -56.05 3.92 9.35
N PRO A 748 -56.42 3.85 10.64
CA PRO A 748 -57.77 4.15 11.09
C PRO A 748 -58.05 5.65 10.98
N THR A 749 -59.19 5.99 10.38
CA THR A 749 -59.72 7.35 10.27
C THR A 749 -60.16 7.84 11.64
N ALA A 750 -59.56 8.92 12.15
CA ALA A 750 -60.03 9.62 13.34
C ALA A 750 -61.18 10.57 12.96
N THR A 751 -62.37 10.31 13.49
CA THR A 751 -63.56 11.17 13.40
C THR A 751 -63.38 12.42 14.26
N PHE A 752 -63.36 13.60 13.64
CA PHE A 752 -63.48 14.89 14.31
C PHE A 752 -64.96 15.27 14.46
N THR A 753 -65.41 15.45 15.70
CA THR A 753 -66.70 16.10 16.02
C THR A 753 -66.48 17.56 16.39
N GLU A 754 -67.17 18.45 15.69
CA GLU A 754 -67.24 19.89 15.95
C GLU A 754 -67.81 20.20 17.35
N ARG A 755 -67.16 21.13 18.07
CA ARG A 755 -67.84 22.01 19.04
C ARG A 755 -67.26 23.43 19.01
N THR A 756 -68.12 24.33 18.58
CA THR A 756 -68.02 25.80 18.58
C THR A 756 -68.06 26.36 20.00
N ILE A 757 -67.11 27.24 20.40
CA ILE A 757 -67.34 28.33 21.37
C ILE A 757 -66.53 29.58 20.96
N ARG A 758 -67.16 30.74 21.26
CA ARG A 758 -66.98 32.13 20.81
C ARG A 758 -65.69 32.86 21.24
N SER A 759 -65.33 33.83 20.39
CA SER A 759 -64.55 35.11 20.55
C SER A 759 -64.97 35.95 21.80
N PRO A 760 -64.38 37.13 22.18
CA PRO A 760 -63.41 38.02 21.49
C PRO A 760 -62.34 38.75 22.36
N TYR A 761 -61.39 39.49 21.76
CA TYR A 761 -61.12 40.94 21.99
C TYR A 761 -59.79 41.44 21.35
N ASN A 762 -59.95 42.35 20.37
CA ASN A 762 -59.30 43.66 20.14
C ASN A 762 -57.77 43.89 20.02
N ASN A 763 -57.42 44.46 18.84
CA ASN A 763 -56.85 45.81 18.59
C ASN A 763 -55.52 46.19 19.30
N GLN A 764 -54.52 46.86 18.69
CA GLN A 764 -54.57 47.92 17.69
C GLN A 764 -53.14 48.31 17.22
N ASN A 765 -53.06 48.83 15.98
CA ASN A 765 -52.22 49.94 15.50
C ASN A 765 -50.70 49.79 15.23
N GLY A 766 -50.29 50.35 14.08
CA GLY A 766 -49.01 51.05 13.98
C GLY A 766 -48.32 51.11 12.62
N SER A 767 -48.95 51.72 11.62
CA SER A 767 -48.37 52.03 10.29
C SER A 767 -47.21 53.04 10.37
N ASN A 768 -46.19 52.92 9.51
CA ASN A 768 -45.64 54.06 8.76
C ASN A 768 -44.78 53.66 7.55
N ASN A 769 -45.14 54.26 6.41
CA ASN A 769 -44.50 54.20 5.10
C ASN A 769 -43.14 54.91 5.06
N HIS A 770 -42.24 54.50 4.16
CA HIS A 770 -41.65 55.38 3.15
C HIS A 770 -41.14 54.61 1.91
N GLN A 771 -41.37 55.24 0.75
CA GLN A 771 -41.11 54.85 -0.64
C GLN A 771 -39.58 54.71 -0.91
N SER A 772 -39.03 54.06 -1.93
CA SER A 772 -39.32 54.14 -3.38
C SER A 772 -38.32 53.26 -4.16
N GLY A 773 -38.72 52.79 -5.37
CA GLY A 773 -37.81 52.40 -6.47
C GLY A 773 -37.76 50.89 -6.77
N SER A 774 -38.74 50.29 -7.46
CA SER A 774 -38.92 50.21 -8.94
C SER A 774 -38.18 49.01 -9.58
N TYR A 775 -38.88 47.87 -9.80
CA TYR A 775 -39.53 47.40 -11.06
C TYR A 775 -38.53 46.66 -11.99
N ASN A 776 -38.80 45.52 -12.65
CA ASN A 776 -39.97 44.71 -13.00
C ASN A 776 -39.41 43.33 -13.49
N SER A 777 -39.85 42.12 -13.09
CA SER A 777 -41.01 41.33 -13.58
C SER A 777 -41.21 41.42 -15.11
N THR A 778 -41.43 40.35 -15.90
CA THR A 778 -42.66 39.51 -15.90
C THR A 778 -42.52 38.38 -16.95
N TYR A 779 -42.86 37.15 -16.56
CA TYR A 779 -43.60 36.04 -17.24
C TYR A 779 -43.59 35.86 -18.78
N TYR A 780 -43.59 34.60 -19.25
CA TYR A 780 -44.79 33.91 -19.76
C TYR A 780 -44.60 32.40 -20.01
N ARG A 781 -45.73 31.69 -19.88
CA ARG A 781 -46.00 30.25 -19.93
C ARG A 781 -46.54 29.88 -21.33
N ASN A 782 -46.32 28.65 -21.78
CA ASN A 782 -47.15 27.78 -22.66
C ASN A 782 -46.23 26.67 -23.21
N GLY A 783 -46.60 25.40 -23.44
CA GLY A 783 -47.86 24.68 -23.47
C GLY A 783 -47.54 23.24 -23.94
N SER A 784 -48.43 22.31 -23.65
CA SER A 784 -48.29 20.84 -23.70
C SER A 784 -48.77 20.16 -25.00
N ASN A 785 -48.56 18.83 -25.08
CA ASN A 785 -49.10 17.78 -25.98
C ASN A 785 -48.23 17.48 -27.23
N GLY A 786 -48.01 16.26 -27.70
CA GLY A 786 -48.46 14.91 -27.33
C GLY A 786 -48.12 13.92 -28.47
N ALA A 787 -47.69 12.70 -28.10
CA ALA A 787 -47.77 11.38 -28.76
C ALA A 787 -47.63 11.19 -30.31
N SER A 788 -46.77 10.24 -30.72
CA SER A 788 -47.13 9.04 -31.50
C SER A 788 -45.97 8.02 -31.66
N MET A 789 -46.32 6.73 -31.67
CA MET A 789 -45.50 5.53 -31.95
C MET A 789 -45.43 5.20 -33.45
N GLU A 790 -44.42 4.40 -33.86
CA GLU A 790 -44.43 3.23 -34.80
C GLU A 790 -42.94 2.82 -35.08
N LEU A 791 -42.38 1.64 -34.73
CA LEU A 791 -42.39 0.29 -35.39
C LEU A 791 -42.32 0.39 -36.95
N ILE A 792 -41.55 -0.34 -37.76
CA ILE A 792 -40.92 -1.68 -37.68
C ILE A 792 -40.04 -1.93 -38.96
N ASP A 793 -39.09 -2.86 -38.86
CA ASP A 793 -38.53 -3.81 -39.86
C ASP A 793 -37.58 -3.49 -41.04
N LEU A 794 -36.46 -4.25 -40.99
CA LEU A 794 -35.87 -5.19 -41.97
C LEU A 794 -35.41 -4.72 -43.36
N LEU A 795 -34.13 -5.01 -43.68
CA LEU A 795 -33.67 -5.94 -44.74
C LEU A 795 -32.22 -5.61 -45.17
N GLY A 796 -31.32 -6.60 -45.14
CA GLY A 796 -30.17 -6.68 -46.08
C GLY A 796 -30.66 -7.11 -47.49
N PRO A 797 -29.81 -7.47 -48.49
CA PRO A 797 -28.45 -7.99 -48.35
C PRO A 797 -27.45 -7.63 -49.50
N ASP A 798 -26.26 -8.24 -49.44
CA ASP A 798 -25.37 -8.76 -50.49
C ASP A 798 -24.68 -7.90 -51.59
N ASP A 799 -23.33 -8.02 -51.53
CA ASP A 799 -22.36 -8.38 -52.58
C ASP A 799 -22.04 -7.51 -53.82
N VAL A 800 -20.73 -7.53 -54.14
CA VAL A 800 -20.10 -7.84 -55.46
C VAL A 800 -18.93 -6.88 -55.84
N ASN A 801 -17.71 -7.44 -55.83
CA ASN A 801 -16.55 -7.30 -56.78
C ASN A 801 -16.03 -5.89 -57.20
N SER A 802 -14.78 -5.65 -57.61
CA SER A 802 -13.51 -6.40 -57.78
C SER A 802 -12.44 -5.42 -58.32
N ASN A 803 -11.17 -5.89 -58.37
CA ASN A 803 -10.05 -5.52 -59.28
C ASN A 803 -9.16 -4.30 -58.93
N ILE A 804 -7.89 -4.49 -58.52
CA ILE A 804 -6.63 -4.79 -59.28
C ILE A 804 -5.99 -3.54 -59.95
N PHE A 805 -4.77 -3.13 -59.52
CA PHE A 805 -3.54 -3.09 -60.36
C PHE A 805 -2.27 -2.52 -59.66
N SER A 806 -1.13 -3.14 -60.05
CA SER A 806 0.30 -2.73 -60.09
C SER A 806 1.06 -2.50 -58.77
N THR A 807 2.11 -3.26 -58.38
CA THR A 807 3.42 -3.65 -58.97
C THR A 807 4.55 -2.61 -58.94
N GLY A 808 5.60 -2.93 -58.18
CA GLY A 808 7.02 -2.71 -58.55
C GLY A 808 7.79 -1.63 -57.78
N ASN A 809 8.76 -2.00 -56.93
CA ASN A 809 10.17 -2.15 -57.35
C ASN A 809 11.10 -2.59 -56.20
N GLN A 810 12.14 -3.33 -56.60
CA GLN A 810 13.25 -3.88 -55.81
C GLN A 810 14.41 -2.88 -55.68
N ASN A 811 15.22 -3.00 -54.61
CA ASN A 811 16.71 -3.05 -54.60
C ASN A 811 17.22 -2.91 -53.15
N GLN A 812 17.78 -3.96 -52.54
CA GLN A 812 19.19 -4.41 -52.55
C GLN A 812 20.16 -3.60 -51.66
N ASN A 813 20.55 -4.25 -50.57
CA ASN A 813 21.88 -4.39 -49.92
C ASN A 813 22.95 -3.30 -50.13
N TYR A 814 23.56 -2.86 -49.01
CA TYR A 814 25.02 -2.88 -48.82
C TYR A 814 25.39 -2.92 -47.31
N ASN A 815 26.23 -3.90 -46.95
CA ASN A 815 27.06 -3.92 -45.74
C ASN A 815 28.33 -3.09 -46.01
N PHE A 816 28.92 -2.45 -44.99
CA PHE A 816 30.36 -2.53 -44.69
C PHE A 816 30.68 -1.97 -43.30
N ASP A 817 31.60 -2.67 -42.64
CA ASP A 817 32.23 -2.46 -41.33
C ASP A 817 33.35 -1.39 -41.33
N GLN A 818 33.69 -0.93 -40.11
CA GLN A 818 35.01 -0.47 -39.61
C GLN A 818 35.68 0.80 -40.20
N ASP A 819 35.97 1.81 -39.37
CA ASP A 819 37.29 1.98 -38.71
C ASP A 819 37.44 3.28 -37.88
N GLN A 820 38.47 3.26 -37.02
CA GLN A 820 38.85 4.20 -35.97
C GLN A 820 39.52 5.51 -36.43
N ASP A 821 39.48 6.49 -35.51
CA ASP A 821 40.48 7.53 -35.16
C ASP A 821 41.08 8.45 -36.25
N LEU A 822 40.87 9.77 -36.09
CA LEU A 822 41.96 10.76 -36.12
C LEU A 822 41.52 12.15 -35.59
N ILE A 823 42.44 12.73 -34.84
CA ILE A 823 42.40 13.98 -34.08
C ILE A 823 42.63 15.21 -34.98
N SER A 824 42.03 16.35 -34.59
CA SER A 824 42.58 17.72 -34.59
C SER A 824 41.78 18.79 -35.35
N GLY A 825 41.55 19.90 -34.62
CA GLY A 825 41.57 21.24 -35.18
C GLY A 825 40.21 21.82 -35.56
N LEU A 826 39.67 22.68 -34.70
CA LEU A 826 39.17 24.02 -35.04
C LEU A 826 38.60 24.69 -33.78
N ASN A 827 39.46 25.44 -33.08
CA ASN A 827 39.05 26.62 -32.34
C ASN A 827 39.00 27.77 -33.34
N ASP A 828 37.89 28.51 -33.40
CA ASP A 828 37.94 29.95 -33.08
C ASP A 828 36.58 30.66 -33.24
N LYS A 829 36.39 31.61 -32.29
CA LYS A 829 35.51 32.78 -32.30
C LYS A 829 34.04 32.60 -31.97
N TYR A 830 33.69 32.91 -30.71
CA TYR A 830 32.68 33.93 -30.39
C TYR A 830 32.97 34.49 -28.97
N GLU A 831 33.37 35.76 -28.89
CA GLU A 831 33.49 36.54 -27.65
C GLU A 831 32.11 37.00 -27.16
N PRO A 832 31.83 37.01 -25.83
CA PRO A 832 30.79 37.83 -25.22
C PRO A 832 31.39 39.06 -24.52
N SER A 833 30.70 40.19 -24.68
CA SER A 833 31.05 41.52 -24.19
C SER A 833 30.98 41.69 -22.67
N MET A 834 31.93 42.49 -22.16
CA MET A 834 32.04 42.98 -20.77
C MET A 834 30.83 43.80 -20.31
N TYR A 835 30.45 43.64 -19.03
CA TYR A 835 30.13 44.76 -18.14
C TYR A 835 30.78 44.50 -16.76
N GLN A 836 31.45 45.52 -16.25
CA GLN A 836 32.35 45.51 -15.09
C GLN A 836 31.62 45.36 -13.75
N TYR A 837 32.29 44.68 -12.82
CA TYR A 837 31.93 44.53 -11.41
C TYR A 837 32.10 45.85 -10.64
N SER A 838 31.09 46.20 -9.86
CA SER A 838 31.18 47.15 -8.74
C SER A 838 31.67 46.40 -7.49
N THR A 839 32.53 47.06 -6.72
CA THR A 839 33.40 46.55 -5.65
C THR A 839 32.67 46.06 -4.39
N ASP A 840 33.25 45.03 -3.74
CA ASP A 840 32.78 44.31 -2.53
C ASP A 840 32.48 45.18 -1.28
N ASP A 841 32.84 46.46 -1.27
CA ASP A 841 32.68 47.33 -0.11
C ASP A 841 31.22 47.80 0.13
N ASP A 842 30.39 47.91 -0.91
CA ASP A 842 28.98 48.30 -0.77
C ASP A 842 28.12 47.15 -0.20
N LEU A 843 28.48 45.89 -0.51
CA LEU A 843 27.78 44.71 0.01
C LEU A 843 28.00 44.54 1.52
N MET A 844 29.20 44.89 2.00
CA MET A 844 29.53 44.82 3.42
C MET A 844 28.84 45.92 4.24
N ALA A 845 28.64 47.10 3.65
CA ALA A 845 27.88 48.19 4.28
C ALA A 845 26.39 47.84 4.44
N ASP A 846 25.80 47.13 3.47
CA ASP A 846 24.40 46.68 3.52
C ASP A 846 24.20 45.52 4.50
N ILE A 847 25.19 44.62 4.65
CA ILE A 847 25.17 43.55 5.65
C ILE A 847 25.26 44.12 7.09
N GLU A 848 26.08 45.16 7.31
CA GLU A 848 26.16 45.88 8.59
C GLU A 848 24.84 46.59 8.94
N LYS A 849 24.19 47.24 7.96
CA LYS A 849 22.86 47.84 8.14
C LYS A 849 21.80 46.78 8.49
N LEU A 850 21.84 45.61 7.87
CA LEU A 850 20.91 44.51 8.16
C LEU A 850 21.11 43.96 9.58
N LYS A 851 22.37 43.80 10.01
CA LYS A 851 22.70 43.38 11.39
C LYS A 851 22.20 44.41 12.41
N LEU A 852 22.33 45.70 12.13
CA LEU A 852 21.87 46.77 13.02
C LEU A 852 20.33 46.85 13.08
N ALA A 853 19.64 46.58 11.97
CA ALA A 853 18.17 46.51 11.92
C ALA A 853 17.62 45.29 12.69
N ILE A 854 18.29 44.14 12.62
CA ILE A 854 17.91 42.94 13.37
C ILE A 854 18.12 43.14 14.87
N LYS A 855 19.21 43.82 15.28
CA LYS A 855 19.50 44.09 16.69
C LYS A 855 18.56 45.13 17.33
N LYS A 856 17.84 45.91 16.53
CA LYS A 856 16.80 46.86 17.00
C LYS A 856 15.42 46.22 17.15
N LYS A 857 15.23 44.98 16.71
CA LYS A 857 13.93 44.27 16.69
C LYS A 857 13.87 43.07 17.64
N TYR A 858 14.93 42.84 18.42
CA TYR A 858 15.02 41.80 19.46
C TYR A 858 15.43 42.41 20.80
#